data_AF-A0A0F4ZK83-F1
#
_entry.id   AF-A0A0F4ZK83-F1
#
_cell.length_a   1.000
_cell.length_b   1.000
_cell.length_c   1.000
_cell.angle_alpha   90.00
_cell.angle_beta   90.00
_cell.angle_gamma   90.00
#
_symmetry.space_group_name_H-M   'P 1'
#
loop_
_entity.id
_entity.type
_entity.pdbx_description
1 polymer ?
#
loop_
_entity_poly.entity_id
_entity_poly.type
_entity_poly.pdbx_seq_one_letter_code
_entity_poly.pdbx_strand_id
1 'polypeptide(L)'
;ANSQPVSQSPLTPSSAPSLTYSSESEADEEPAPAPAPASVPPADRQRRASTRLISQSAADIERITGQTTAQLVSRCCGGGCCRTRDATAQGAQEVDAALSRHPNIECEHIPMPDNDAFRSLNLKIDEIPTRLTGLADLPEQTVFLLPLPKSHNTSIPRLVPSPAGITLSAPEKAVAASTPTPEASSSVSTSTIAASSASSSTPIVPVEIVTNAISEDDLSSPSTSTSFSDLEMTESVSTIEEPVVEPKSLALEDLDTSIQPPSFVQPHPPYNVFPARLHNARELTKDGAEKRTYHFDIDVTDYPDEGGVDFRVGGAIGVMAPNDAPIVEEIMNLLCIPRTLRDKPVFLKTTNGRWPTVWGDEKPRELVTTRRDLLTWCSDVQSYPPTKPMLRLLAEHADDASERRILEYLCSNEGQGVFCEFRTGPHVTVSQILEAFPSSHPPLDKLLSVLQTLMPRFYSLSNDPHESFVSTADGKSCRRVVEIAVTVHEAHDWKKGQRTGVGSGFFERQARKFIAAQKAGETNPVVHIPMFKGLMQNPLAKKFVSDGPMLLIGAGVGIAPFRGFVQRRLKTANCANKVWVLQGIRDSLVDEIYSGEWGVHEDEVKRVVESRRGTGRYVQEEVAAQAELVWYVINSVDGRVFVCGSSRGMGEGVEQALIEVAMSQGNLSLEEAKTFWKLKNEAGQYIAETW
;
A
#
# COMPACT_ATOMS: atom_id res chain seq x y z
N ALA A 1 26.99 14.02 41.28
CA ALA A 1 25.92 14.18 42.29
C ALA A 1 24.89 15.15 41.73
N ASN A 2 23.67 14.65 41.50
CA ASN A 2 22.36 15.31 41.29
C ASN A 2 22.33 16.47 40.27
N SER A 3 21.86 16.35 39.02
CA SER A 3 20.65 15.72 38.44
C SER A 3 19.34 16.07 39.17
N GLN A 4 18.60 17.02 38.62
CA GLN A 4 17.15 17.16 38.78
C GLN A 4 16.46 17.19 37.40
N PRO A 5 15.19 16.77 37.33
CA PRO A 5 14.65 16.03 36.19
C PRO A 5 13.85 16.94 35.24
N VAL A 6 13.98 16.68 33.93
CA VAL A 6 13.05 17.20 32.93
C VAL A 6 11.90 16.22 32.78
N SER A 7 10.69 16.73 33.01
CA SER A 7 9.40 16.10 32.81
C SER A 7 9.32 15.40 31.43
N GLN A 8 9.21 14.07 31.44
CA GLN A 8 8.89 13.28 30.27
C GLN A 8 7.37 13.14 30.16
N SER A 9 6.81 13.65 29.06
CA SER A 9 5.46 13.32 28.61
C SER A 9 5.35 11.80 28.38
N PRO A 10 4.23 11.15 28.74
CA PRO A 10 4.10 9.70 28.55
C PRO A 10 4.05 9.37 27.06
N LEU A 11 5.13 8.79 26.55
CA LEU A 11 5.16 8.09 25.26
C LEU A 11 4.32 6.83 25.39
N THR A 12 3.13 6.84 24.79
CA THR A 12 2.36 5.63 24.55
C THR A 12 3.12 4.73 23.57
N PRO A 13 3.30 3.43 23.86
CA PRO A 13 3.90 2.51 22.91
C PRO A 13 2.90 2.25 21.77
N SER A 14 3.12 2.92 20.64
CA SER A 14 2.42 2.62 19.39
C SER A 14 2.99 1.32 18.81
N SER A 15 2.41 0.20 19.21
CA SER A 15 2.68 -1.11 18.64
C SER A 15 1.97 -1.25 17.29
N ALA A 16 2.43 -0.49 16.29
CA ALA A 16 2.08 -0.74 14.89
C ALA A 16 2.90 -1.95 14.41
N PRO A 17 2.29 -2.96 13.76
CA PRO A 17 3.05 -4.08 13.22
C PRO A 17 3.98 -3.56 12.12
N SER A 18 5.28 -3.79 12.31
CA SER A 18 6.31 -3.56 11.31
C SER A 18 5.95 -4.32 10.03
N LEU A 19 5.76 -3.59 8.92
CA LEU A 19 5.85 -4.18 7.57
C LEU A 19 7.33 -4.14 7.13
N THR A 20 8.19 -4.76 7.94
CA THR A 20 9.53 -5.16 7.51
C THR A 20 9.40 -6.47 6.75
N TYR A 21 10.00 -6.51 5.56
CA TYR A 21 10.58 -7.76 5.08
C TYR A 21 11.60 -8.21 6.14
N SER A 22 11.31 -9.31 6.83
CA SER A 22 12.09 -9.77 7.97
C SER A 22 13.51 -10.19 7.54
N SER A 23 14.52 -9.43 7.98
CA SER A 23 15.85 -9.95 8.30
C SER A 23 15.86 -10.34 9.78
N GLU A 24 16.30 -11.57 10.09
CA GLU A 24 16.26 -12.22 11.41
C GLU A 24 17.32 -11.70 12.41
N SER A 25 17.15 -12.16 13.67
CA SER A 25 18.01 -12.11 14.87
C SER A 25 17.64 -11.02 15.92
N GLU A 26 17.54 -11.25 17.23
CA GLU A 26 17.98 -12.33 18.14
C GLU A 26 16.93 -12.67 19.24
N ALA A 27 17.17 -13.80 19.91
CA ALA A 27 16.36 -14.38 20.97
C ALA A 27 16.60 -13.71 22.33
N ASP A 28 15.53 -13.29 22.99
CA ASP A 28 15.51 -13.02 24.43
C ASP A 28 15.03 -14.28 25.16
N GLU A 29 15.89 -14.85 26.01
CA GLU A 29 15.50 -15.82 27.04
C GLU A 29 14.73 -15.07 28.15
N GLU A 30 13.41 -15.28 28.24
CA GLU A 30 12.64 -14.97 29.46
C GLU A 30 12.38 -16.24 30.30
N PRO A 31 12.36 -16.12 31.65
CA PRO A 31 12.39 -17.25 32.57
C PRO A 31 11.04 -17.98 32.65
N ALA A 32 11.11 -19.29 32.87
CA ALA A 32 9.94 -20.17 32.95
C ALA A 32 8.94 -19.75 34.07
N PRO A 33 7.62 -19.70 33.78
CA PRO A 33 6.62 -19.44 34.81
C PRO A 33 6.34 -20.68 35.67
N ALA A 34 6.06 -20.44 36.95
CA ALA A 34 5.74 -21.46 37.96
C ALA A 34 4.44 -22.26 37.63
N PRO A 35 4.31 -23.52 38.10
CA PRO A 35 3.18 -24.37 37.74
C PRO A 35 1.90 -23.99 38.51
N ALA A 36 0.81 -23.72 37.77
CA ALA A 36 -0.54 -23.58 38.30
C ALA A 36 -1.35 -24.90 38.14
N PRO A 37 -2.36 -25.16 38.99
CA PRO A 37 -2.85 -26.50 39.27
C PRO A 37 -3.76 -27.10 38.19
N ALA A 38 -3.77 -28.43 38.16
CA ALA A 38 -4.49 -29.26 37.22
C ALA A 38 -6.03 -29.11 37.34
N SER A 39 -6.70 -28.77 36.23
CA SER A 39 -7.95 -29.39 35.74
C SER A 39 -8.63 -28.52 34.68
N VAL A 40 -8.48 -28.87 33.40
CA VAL A 40 -9.47 -28.87 32.28
C VAL A 40 -8.71 -29.37 31.05
N PRO A 41 -9.14 -30.44 30.34
CA PRO A 41 -8.48 -30.85 29.10
C PRO A 41 -8.71 -29.80 28.01
N PRO A 42 -7.67 -29.31 27.31
CA PRO A 42 -7.87 -28.37 26.22
C PRO A 42 -8.55 -29.09 25.06
N ALA A 43 -9.62 -28.49 24.53
CA ALA A 43 -10.20 -28.90 23.26
C ALA A 43 -9.13 -28.85 22.17
N ASP A 44 -9.03 -29.93 21.39
CA ASP A 44 -8.03 -30.15 20.35
C ASP A 44 -8.21 -29.10 19.24
N ARG A 45 -7.58 -27.94 19.41
CA ARG A 45 -7.59 -26.85 18.44
C ARG A 45 -6.51 -27.18 17.42
N GLN A 46 -6.89 -27.88 16.36
CA GLN A 46 -6.04 -28.14 15.20
C GLN A 46 -5.44 -26.82 14.71
N ARG A 47 -4.12 -26.65 14.85
CA ARG A 47 -3.42 -25.49 14.29
C ARG A 47 -3.52 -25.58 12.76
N ARG A 48 -4.20 -24.60 12.15
CA ARG A 48 -4.20 -24.44 10.69
C ARG A 48 -2.79 -24.07 10.23
N ALA A 49 -2.20 -24.88 9.36
CA ALA A 49 -0.89 -24.57 8.79
C ALA A 49 -0.98 -23.26 7.99
N SER A 50 -0.17 -22.27 8.37
CA SER A 50 0.03 -21.06 7.58
C SER A 50 0.86 -21.43 6.35
N THR A 51 0.28 -21.28 5.16
CA THR A 51 1.01 -21.49 3.88
C THR A 51 1.64 -20.17 3.43
N ARG A 52 2.57 -19.65 4.23
CA ARG A 52 3.54 -18.65 3.75
C ARG A 52 4.68 -19.39 3.06
N LEU A 53 5.03 -18.96 1.85
CA LEU A 53 6.23 -19.43 1.18
C LEU A 53 7.44 -18.93 1.98
N ILE A 54 8.20 -19.86 2.58
CA ILE A 54 9.34 -19.51 3.45
C ILE A 54 10.63 -19.37 2.62
N SER A 55 10.86 -20.24 1.64
CA SER A 55 11.97 -20.11 0.69
C SER A 55 11.77 -21.04 -0.52
N GLN A 56 12.47 -20.74 -1.62
CA GLN A 56 12.58 -21.58 -2.81
C GLN A 56 13.97 -22.26 -2.94
N SER A 57 14.89 -22.00 -2.02
CA SER A 57 16.27 -22.52 -2.01
C SER A 57 16.47 -23.49 -0.85
N ALA A 58 17.12 -24.63 -1.13
CA ALA A 58 17.47 -25.62 -0.10
C ALA A 58 18.41 -25.05 0.97
N ALA A 59 19.34 -24.16 0.57
CA ALA A 59 20.29 -23.53 1.47
C ALA A 59 19.62 -22.55 2.45
N ASP A 60 18.59 -21.84 1.98
CA ASP A 60 17.80 -20.95 2.84
C ASP A 60 16.90 -21.73 3.80
N ILE A 61 16.35 -22.87 3.37
CA ILE A 61 15.59 -23.75 4.27
C ILE A 61 16.47 -24.19 5.44
N GLU A 62 17.72 -24.55 5.17
CA GLU A 62 18.69 -24.96 6.19
C GLU A 62 19.10 -23.81 7.10
N ARG A 63 19.29 -22.60 6.54
CA ARG A 63 19.57 -21.38 7.31
C ARG A 63 18.41 -20.98 8.24
N ILE A 64 17.18 -21.05 7.76
CA ILE A 64 15.97 -20.61 8.49
C ILE A 64 15.54 -21.62 9.55
N THR A 65 15.66 -22.92 9.25
CA THR A 65 15.13 -23.98 10.12
C THR A 65 16.20 -24.69 10.94
N GLY A 66 17.48 -24.44 10.67
CA GLY A 66 18.61 -25.18 11.23
C GLY A 66 18.64 -26.65 10.82
N GLN A 67 17.85 -27.05 9.82
CA GLN A 67 17.65 -28.43 9.38
C GLN A 67 17.77 -28.52 7.86
N THR A 68 18.41 -29.58 7.37
CA THR A 68 18.45 -29.85 5.94
C THR A 68 17.04 -30.03 5.37
N THR A 69 16.85 -29.74 4.08
CA THR A 69 15.54 -29.93 3.42
C THR A 69 15.01 -31.34 3.61
N ALA A 70 15.88 -32.37 3.60
CA ALA A 70 15.50 -33.76 3.84
C ALA A 70 14.94 -34.00 5.25
N GLN A 71 15.49 -33.34 6.28
CA GLN A 71 15.00 -33.43 7.66
C GLN A 71 13.66 -32.71 7.82
N LEU A 72 13.49 -31.55 7.18
CA LEU A 72 12.24 -30.78 7.23
C LEU A 72 11.08 -31.52 6.52
N VAL A 73 11.38 -32.21 5.42
CA VAL A 73 10.43 -33.04 4.67
C VAL A 73 9.81 -34.14 5.52
N SER A 74 10.59 -34.74 6.44
CA SER A 74 10.09 -35.78 7.34
C SER A 74 9.04 -35.28 8.35
N ARG A 75 8.95 -33.96 8.54
CA ARG A 75 8.02 -33.29 9.46
C ARG A 75 6.94 -32.47 8.74
N CYS A 76 7.04 -32.31 7.42
CA CYS A 76 6.01 -31.69 6.60
C CYS A 76 4.82 -32.66 6.52
N CYS A 77 3.60 -32.18 6.77
CA CYS A 77 2.38 -32.99 6.76
C CYS A 77 2.30 -33.78 5.44
N GLY A 78 2.55 -35.09 5.51
CA GLY A 78 3.00 -35.93 4.39
C GLY A 78 2.08 -36.01 3.17
N GLY A 79 2.15 -35.00 2.30
CA GLY A 79 1.47 -34.95 1.00
C GLY A 79 2.42 -34.92 -0.21
N GLY A 80 3.66 -35.41 -0.09
CA GLY A 80 4.56 -35.56 -1.24
C GLY A 80 5.10 -34.27 -1.88
N CYS A 81 4.89 -33.10 -1.26
CA CYS A 81 5.19 -31.77 -1.80
C CYS A 81 6.67 -31.53 -2.20
N CYS A 82 7.60 -32.34 -1.69
CA CYS A 82 9.05 -32.13 -1.89
C CYS A 82 9.71 -33.18 -2.79
N ARG A 83 8.92 -33.95 -3.56
CA ARG A 83 9.43 -35.05 -4.38
C ARG A 83 9.49 -34.79 -5.88
N THR A 84 9.52 -33.54 -6.31
CA THR A 84 9.69 -33.20 -7.74
C THR A 84 10.70 -32.10 -7.92
N ARG A 85 11.97 -32.47 -7.93
CA ARG A 85 13.01 -31.82 -8.71
C ARG A 85 14.24 -32.72 -8.82
N ASP A 86 14.12 -33.67 -9.73
CA ASP A 86 15.16 -34.14 -10.65
C ASP A 86 14.52 -35.17 -11.58
N ALA A 87 13.71 -34.69 -12.53
CA ALA A 87 13.20 -35.52 -13.61
C ALA A 87 14.00 -35.20 -14.87
N THR A 88 15.08 -35.96 -15.08
CA THR A 88 15.47 -36.34 -16.45
C THR A 88 14.27 -37.02 -17.12
N ALA A 89 14.26 -37.13 -18.44
CA ALA A 89 13.14 -37.69 -19.23
C ALA A 89 12.65 -39.11 -18.82
N GLN A 90 13.35 -39.79 -17.91
CA GLN A 90 12.95 -41.06 -17.29
C GLN A 90 12.09 -40.90 -16.02
N GLY A 91 12.13 -39.75 -15.33
CA GLY A 91 11.37 -39.50 -14.10
C GLY A 91 9.88 -39.20 -14.30
N ALA A 92 9.48 -38.76 -15.50
CA ALA A 92 8.07 -38.54 -15.83
C ALA A 92 7.27 -39.86 -15.91
N GLN A 93 7.92 -40.97 -16.24
CA GLN A 93 7.30 -42.30 -16.20
C GLN A 93 7.14 -42.86 -14.78
N GLU A 94 7.93 -42.38 -13.80
CA GLU A 94 7.88 -42.89 -12.43
C GLU A 94 6.80 -42.22 -11.56
N VAL A 95 6.35 -41.01 -11.89
CA VAL A 95 5.21 -40.35 -11.21
C VAL A 95 3.88 -41.01 -11.61
N ASP A 96 3.71 -41.37 -12.89
CA ASP A 96 2.59 -42.22 -13.35
C ASP A 96 2.63 -43.61 -12.69
N ALA A 97 3.83 -44.14 -12.45
CA ALA A 97 4.01 -45.42 -11.77
C ALA A 97 3.77 -45.34 -10.24
N ALA A 98 3.71 -44.16 -9.63
CA ALA A 98 3.43 -44.00 -8.20
C ALA A 98 1.92 -43.99 -7.90
N LEU A 99 1.10 -43.43 -8.80
CA LEU A 99 -0.36 -43.61 -8.79
C LEU A 99 -0.76 -45.07 -9.06
N SER A 100 0.05 -45.76 -9.86
CA SER A 100 -0.11 -47.19 -10.17
C SER A 100 0.25 -48.17 -9.03
N ARG A 101 0.68 -47.68 -7.85
CA ARG A 101 1.06 -48.54 -6.68
C ARG A 101 -0.03 -48.69 -5.62
N HIS A 102 -1.21 -48.09 -5.80
CA HIS A 102 -2.38 -48.34 -4.94
C HIS A 102 -3.42 -49.17 -5.70
N PRO A 103 -3.64 -50.45 -5.37
CA PRO A 103 -4.36 -51.36 -6.26
C PRO A 103 -5.87 -51.12 -6.45
N ASN A 104 -6.48 -50.05 -5.92
CA ASN A 104 -7.95 -49.87 -5.92
C ASN A 104 -8.39 -48.38 -5.85
N ILE A 105 -7.68 -47.44 -6.48
CA ILE A 105 -8.22 -46.07 -6.62
C ILE A 105 -9.03 -46.03 -7.91
N GLU A 106 -10.36 -46.12 -7.79
CA GLU A 106 -11.25 -45.87 -8.92
C GLU A 106 -11.16 -44.40 -9.31
N CYS A 107 -10.93 -44.14 -10.59
CA CYS A 107 -10.89 -42.79 -11.15
C CYS A 107 -12.07 -42.61 -12.11
N GLU A 108 -12.60 -41.39 -12.16
CA GLU A 108 -13.65 -40.99 -13.08
C GLU A 108 -13.13 -39.92 -14.04
N HIS A 109 -13.55 -40.02 -15.31
CA HIS A 109 -13.31 -38.99 -16.29
C HIS A 109 -14.43 -37.95 -16.21
N ILE A 110 -14.07 -36.70 -15.95
CA ILE A 110 -15.00 -35.61 -15.73
C ILE A 110 -14.97 -34.67 -16.93
N PRO A 111 -16.11 -34.32 -17.53
CA PRO A 111 -16.11 -33.35 -18.62
C PRO A 111 -15.65 -31.99 -18.09
N MET A 112 -14.61 -31.45 -18.70
CA MET A 112 -14.05 -30.15 -18.35
C MET A 112 -14.90 -29.02 -18.95
N PRO A 113 -15.00 -27.86 -18.30
CA PRO A 113 -15.66 -26.68 -18.87
C PRO A 113 -15.03 -26.26 -20.20
N ASP A 114 -15.87 -26.16 -21.23
CA ASP A 114 -15.44 -25.76 -22.58
C ASP A 114 -15.52 -24.24 -22.75
N ASN A 115 -14.62 -23.53 -22.05
CA ASN A 115 -14.50 -22.08 -22.18
C ASN A 115 -13.03 -21.63 -22.11
N ASP A 116 -12.75 -20.44 -22.67
CA ASP A 116 -11.39 -19.91 -22.77
C ASP A 116 -10.79 -19.60 -21.39
N ALA A 117 -11.62 -19.18 -20.43
CA ALA A 117 -11.16 -18.90 -19.07
C ALA A 117 -10.64 -20.18 -18.40
N PHE A 118 -11.35 -21.30 -18.49
CA PHE A 118 -10.91 -22.60 -17.95
C PHE A 118 -9.65 -23.10 -18.64
N ARG A 119 -9.60 -23.07 -19.98
CA ARG A 119 -8.39 -23.44 -20.74
C ARG A 119 -7.18 -22.63 -20.30
N SER A 120 -7.35 -21.33 -20.07
CA SER A 120 -6.27 -20.44 -19.67
C SER A 120 -5.72 -20.70 -18.25
N LEU A 121 -6.46 -21.44 -17.41
CA LEU A 121 -5.96 -21.87 -16.10
C LEU A 121 -4.82 -22.91 -16.25
N ASN A 122 -4.70 -23.56 -17.41
CA ASN A 122 -3.71 -24.60 -17.70
C ASN A 122 -3.66 -25.70 -16.62
N LEU A 123 -4.83 -26.08 -16.10
CA LEU A 123 -4.96 -27.15 -15.12
C LEU A 123 -4.67 -28.50 -15.80
N LYS A 124 -3.69 -29.24 -15.29
CA LYS A 124 -3.38 -30.61 -15.73
C LYS A 124 -4.24 -31.58 -14.94
N ILE A 125 -5.43 -31.86 -15.44
CA ILE A 125 -6.39 -32.79 -14.83
C ILE A 125 -6.81 -33.78 -15.91
N ASP A 126 -6.41 -35.04 -15.77
CA ASP A 126 -6.76 -36.11 -16.70
C ASP A 126 -7.94 -36.95 -16.16
N GLU A 127 -7.76 -37.56 -14.98
CA GLU A 127 -8.80 -38.29 -14.26
C GLU A 127 -8.85 -37.83 -12.80
N ILE A 128 -10.05 -37.85 -12.21
CA ILE A 128 -10.25 -37.47 -10.80
C ILE A 128 -10.59 -38.74 -10.01
N PRO A 129 -9.93 -39.02 -8.87
CA PRO A 129 -10.30 -40.14 -8.00
C PRO A 129 -11.76 -40.03 -7.54
N THR A 130 -12.52 -41.14 -7.55
CA THR A 130 -13.94 -41.16 -7.14
C THR A 130 -14.12 -40.82 -5.66
N ARG A 131 -13.12 -41.12 -4.83
CA ARG A 131 -13.08 -40.72 -3.42
C ARG A 131 -12.04 -39.64 -3.20
N LEU A 132 -12.50 -38.45 -2.81
CA LEU A 132 -11.64 -37.36 -2.34
C LEU A 132 -11.57 -37.38 -0.81
N THR A 133 -10.38 -37.12 -0.28
CA THR A 133 -10.13 -37.04 1.16
C THR A 133 -9.52 -35.70 1.53
N GLY A 134 -9.69 -35.29 2.80
CA GLY A 134 -9.14 -34.03 3.28
C GLY A 134 -9.64 -32.81 2.50
N LEU A 135 -10.89 -32.86 2.02
CA LEU A 135 -11.55 -31.73 1.40
C LEU A 135 -11.50 -30.54 2.36
N ALA A 136 -11.09 -29.37 1.87
CA ALA A 136 -11.08 -28.16 2.69
C ALA A 136 -12.48 -27.91 3.29
N ASP A 137 -12.52 -27.51 4.56
CA ASP A 137 -13.78 -27.12 5.19
C ASP A 137 -14.38 -25.90 4.49
N LEU A 138 -15.72 -25.84 4.47
CA LEU A 138 -16.42 -24.65 4.01
C LEU A 138 -15.98 -23.47 4.89
N PRO A 139 -15.53 -22.35 4.30
CA PRO A 139 -15.07 -21.20 5.07
C PRO A 139 -16.19 -20.62 5.94
N GLU A 140 -15.81 -20.16 7.13
CA GLU A 140 -16.70 -19.40 8.00
C GLU A 140 -17.14 -18.11 7.29
N GLN A 141 -18.44 -17.82 7.31
CA GLN A 141 -18.96 -16.56 6.81
C GLN A 141 -18.78 -15.47 7.86
N THR A 142 -17.95 -14.49 7.55
CA THR A 142 -17.63 -13.36 8.44
C THR A 142 -18.26 -12.05 8.00
N VAL A 143 -18.80 -11.99 6.77
CA VAL A 143 -19.39 -10.81 6.14
C VAL A 143 -20.86 -11.08 5.82
N PHE A 144 -21.71 -10.10 6.14
CA PHE A 144 -23.16 -10.17 5.92
C PHE A 144 -23.66 -8.86 5.29
N LEU A 145 -24.41 -8.97 4.20
CA LEU A 145 -25.08 -7.85 3.54
C LEU A 145 -26.58 -7.91 3.79
N LEU A 146 -27.05 -7.05 4.69
CA LEU A 146 -28.43 -7.05 5.17
C LEU A 146 -29.22 -5.86 4.58
N PRO A 147 -30.55 -5.97 4.50
CA PRO A 147 -31.41 -4.81 4.27
C PRO A 147 -31.16 -3.73 5.33
N LEU A 148 -31.30 -2.47 4.96
CA LEU A 148 -31.20 -1.37 5.92
C LEU A 148 -32.16 -1.59 7.10
N PRO A 149 -31.70 -1.41 8.36
CA PRO A 149 -32.59 -1.42 9.51
C PRO A 149 -33.70 -0.39 9.32
N LYS A 150 -34.94 -0.80 9.49
CA LYS A 150 -36.06 0.16 9.52
C LYS A 150 -35.84 1.05 10.74
N SER A 151 -35.76 2.36 10.56
CA SER A 151 -35.78 3.29 11.68
C SER A 151 -37.05 3.02 12.50
N HIS A 152 -36.91 2.52 13.73
CA HIS A 152 -38.02 2.54 14.67
C HIS A 152 -38.34 4.01 14.95
N ASN A 153 -39.34 4.55 14.25
CA ASN A 153 -40.03 5.74 14.73
C ASN A 153 -40.64 5.35 16.07
N THR A 154 -39.98 5.72 17.17
CA THR A 154 -40.63 5.85 18.47
C THR A 154 -41.70 6.92 18.27
N SER A 155 -42.93 6.47 18.02
CA SER A 155 -44.11 7.33 18.02
C SER A 155 -44.22 7.93 19.42
N ILE A 156 -43.76 9.17 19.58
CA ILE A 156 -44.17 10.02 20.69
C ILE A 156 -45.70 10.10 20.60
N PRO A 157 -46.47 9.78 21.65
CA PRO A 157 -47.92 9.88 21.60
C PRO A 157 -48.30 11.33 21.31
N ARG A 158 -48.93 11.54 20.16
CA ARG A 158 -49.48 12.83 19.76
C ARG A 158 -50.55 13.20 20.77
N LEU A 159 -50.28 14.19 21.63
CA LEU A 159 -51.30 14.80 22.49
C LEU A 159 -52.43 15.28 21.59
N VAL A 160 -53.62 14.72 21.79
CA VAL A 160 -54.85 15.10 21.12
C VAL A 160 -55.37 16.38 21.79
N PRO A 161 -55.60 17.48 21.06
CA PRO A 161 -56.46 18.54 21.55
C PRO A 161 -57.91 18.23 21.15
N SER A 162 -58.79 18.13 22.14
CA SER A 162 -60.25 18.09 21.97
C SER A 162 -60.79 19.49 21.60
N PRO A 163 -61.97 19.60 20.95
CA PRO A 163 -62.34 20.76 20.15
C PRO A 163 -63.17 21.80 20.92
N ALA A 164 -62.92 23.08 20.65
CA ALA A 164 -63.91 24.15 20.82
C ALA A 164 -63.57 25.27 19.82
N GLY A 165 -64.52 25.63 18.97
CA GLY A 165 -64.33 26.52 17.83
C GLY A 165 -64.32 28.01 18.16
N ILE A 166 -64.02 28.83 17.15
CA ILE A 166 -64.78 30.02 16.75
C ILE A 166 -64.34 30.44 15.32
N THR A 167 -65.40 30.67 14.54
CA THR A 167 -65.71 31.18 13.20
C THR A 167 -64.84 32.27 12.51
N LEU A 168 -64.69 32.06 11.18
CA LEU A 168 -64.80 32.97 10.01
C LEU A 168 -63.96 34.28 9.89
N SER A 169 -63.18 34.38 8.81
CA SER A 169 -63.56 35.13 7.57
C SER A 169 -62.42 35.17 6.52
N ALA A 170 -62.75 34.91 5.25
CA ALA A 170 -61.91 35.15 4.06
C ALA A 170 -62.12 36.59 3.51
N PRO A 171 -61.35 37.11 2.52
CA PRO A 171 -61.55 36.70 1.11
C PRO A 171 -60.32 36.72 0.16
N GLU A 172 -60.46 36.00 -0.97
CA GLU A 172 -60.11 36.26 -2.40
C GLU A 172 -58.82 37.05 -2.79
N LYS A 173 -58.07 36.85 -3.89
CA LYS A 173 -58.23 36.25 -5.25
C LYS A 173 -56.81 36.17 -5.91
N ALA A 174 -56.44 35.10 -6.65
CA ALA A 174 -56.23 35.02 -8.13
C ALA A 174 -55.15 35.97 -8.76
N VAL A 175 -54.32 35.69 -9.79
CA VAL A 175 -54.03 34.60 -10.77
C VAL A 175 -52.83 35.07 -11.67
N ALA A 176 -52.07 34.13 -12.28
CA ALA A 176 -51.21 34.18 -13.50
C ALA A 176 -50.00 35.14 -13.57
N ALA A 177 -48.75 34.72 -13.84
CA ALA A 177 -48.13 34.03 -14.99
C ALA A 177 -47.80 34.93 -16.20
N SER A 178 -46.49 35.12 -16.50
CA SER A 178 -45.83 34.92 -17.81
C SER A 178 -44.55 35.76 -18.00
N THR A 179 -43.49 35.09 -18.46
CA THR A 179 -42.26 35.54 -19.17
C THR A 179 -42.57 36.45 -20.39
N PRO A 180 -41.63 37.27 -20.94
CA PRO A 180 -40.47 36.77 -21.74
C PRO A 180 -39.18 37.64 -21.80
N THR A 181 -38.12 37.02 -22.35
CA THR A 181 -36.86 37.58 -22.92
C THR A 181 -37.10 38.22 -24.31
N PRO A 182 -36.07 38.64 -25.11
CA PRO A 182 -34.77 39.29 -24.86
C PRO A 182 -34.56 40.53 -25.77
N GLU A 183 -33.45 41.28 -25.67
CA GLU A 183 -32.82 41.90 -26.87
C GLU A 183 -31.39 42.42 -26.61
N ALA A 184 -30.61 42.47 -27.70
CA ALA A 184 -29.17 42.68 -27.78
C ALA A 184 -28.79 44.13 -28.12
N SER A 185 -27.49 44.45 -27.96
CA SER A 185 -26.60 45.04 -29.00
C SER A 185 -25.71 46.21 -28.56
N SER A 186 -24.44 46.11 -29.00
CA SER A 186 -23.50 47.21 -29.34
C SER A 186 -22.92 48.03 -28.17
N SER A 187 -21.69 48.57 -28.17
CA SER A 187 -20.70 48.84 -29.21
C SER A 187 -19.32 49.11 -28.59
N VAL A 188 -18.30 48.80 -29.41
CA VAL A 188 -16.90 49.23 -29.50
C VAL A 188 -16.56 50.62 -28.92
N SER A 189 -15.39 50.79 -28.26
CA SER A 189 -14.32 51.75 -28.65
C SER A 189 -13.05 51.71 -27.75
N THR A 190 -11.93 51.74 -28.46
CA THR A 190 -10.48 51.76 -28.14
C THR A 190 -9.93 53.09 -27.60
N SER A 191 -8.87 53.02 -26.77
CA SER A 191 -7.53 53.70 -26.92
C SER A 191 -6.84 53.80 -25.54
N THR A 192 -5.73 53.09 -25.25
CA THR A 192 -4.30 53.45 -25.45
C THR A 192 -3.83 54.73 -24.74
N ILE A 193 -2.82 54.64 -23.84
CA ILE A 193 -1.53 55.39 -23.84
C ILE A 193 -0.67 55.10 -22.56
N ALA A 194 0.56 54.64 -22.84
CA ALA A 194 1.90 54.88 -22.25
C ALA A 194 2.21 54.98 -20.73
N ALA A 195 3.09 54.05 -20.30
CA ALA A 195 4.40 54.18 -19.64
C ALA A 195 4.84 55.47 -18.88
N SER A 196 5.42 55.29 -17.67
CA SER A 196 6.87 55.54 -17.37
C SER A 196 7.24 55.42 -15.87
N SER A 197 8.33 54.67 -15.59
CA SER A 197 9.43 54.85 -14.60
C SER A 197 9.27 55.66 -13.29
N ALA A 198 9.74 55.10 -12.16
CA ALA A 198 10.95 55.51 -11.39
C ALA A 198 10.89 55.25 -9.85
N SER A 199 11.94 54.57 -9.36
CA SER A 199 12.67 54.63 -8.07
C SER A 199 12.17 55.42 -6.84
N SER A 200 12.31 54.81 -5.64
CA SER A 200 13.18 55.26 -4.49
C SER A 200 12.63 54.73 -3.14
N SER A 201 13.37 53.86 -2.43
CA SER A 201 14.15 54.15 -1.21
C SER A 201 13.41 54.04 0.15
N THR A 202 14.05 53.28 1.05
CA THR A 202 13.77 52.93 2.46
C THR A 202 13.62 54.13 3.43
N PRO A 203 13.20 53.91 4.69
CA PRO A 203 14.21 53.72 5.77
C PRO A 203 13.87 52.70 6.89
N ILE A 204 14.94 52.31 7.59
CA ILE A 204 15.13 51.48 8.80
C ILE A 204 15.17 52.38 10.06
N VAL A 205 14.67 51.97 11.25
CA VAL A 205 15.29 52.11 12.61
C VAL A 205 14.50 51.27 13.69
N PRO A 206 14.94 51.05 14.98
CA PRO A 206 15.62 49.83 15.44
C PRO A 206 15.07 49.16 16.75
N VAL A 207 15.87 48.20 17.23
CA VAL A 207 15.86 47.26 18.39
C VAL A 207 15.74 47.89 19.80
N GLU A 208 15.19 47.13 20.77
CA GLU A 208 15.69 47.16 22.16
C GLU A 208 15.55 45.80 22.90
N ILE A 209 16.62 45.44 23.63
CA ILE A 209 16.83 44.25 24.47
C ILE A 209 16.80 44.72 25.92
N VAL A 210 16.12 43.99 26.83
CA VAL A 210 16.28 44.22 28.28
C VAL A 210 16.48 42.88 28.99
N THR A 211 17.68 42.71 29.54
CA THR A 211 18.07 41.76 30.59
C THR A 211 17.73 42.32 31.97
N ASN A 212 17.41 41.48 32.97
CA ASN A 212 17.84 41.71 34.35
C ASN A 212 17.75 40.46 35.23
N ALA A 213 18.70 40.39 36.17
CA ALA A 213 19.06 39.27 37.01
C ALA A 213 18.63 39.45 38.49
N ILE A 214 18.29 38.31 39.11
CA ILE A 214 18.62 37.76 40.45
C ILE A 214 18.85 38.72 41.65
N SER A 215 18.15 38.45 42.77
CA SER A 215 18.72 38.35 44.13
C SER A 215 17.74 37.70 45.13
N GLU A 216 18.29 36.80 45.97
CA GLU A 216 17.66 35.90 46.96
C GLU A 216 17.56 36.50 48.39
N ASP A 217 17.12 35.64 49.31
CA ASP A 217 17.09 35.67 50.80
C ASP A 217 15.77 36.23 51.41
N ASP A 218 15.10 35.62 52.40
CA ASP A 218 15.63 34.86 53.54
C ASP A 218 14.54 34.01 54.27
N LEU A 219 14.98 33.03 55.06
CA LEU A 219 14.19 32.08 55.85
C LEU A 219 13.66 32.65 57.18
N SER A 220 12.50 32.17 57.66
CA SER A 220 12.31 31.48 58.97
C SER A 220 10.88 31.58 59.56
N SER A 221 10.39 30.44 60.03
CA SER A 221 9.21 30.23 60.90
C SER A 221 9.67 30.19 62.39
N PRO A 222 8.81 30.43 63.42
CA PRO A 222 7.88 29.38 63.88
C PRO A 222 6.58 29.81 64.63
N SER A 223 5.61 28.90 64.60
CA SER A 223 4.64 28.47 65.63
C SER A 223 3.80 29.48 66.45
N THR A 224 2.48 29.37 66.33
CA THR A 224 1.58 29.30 67.51
C THR A 224 0.31 28.51 67.19
N SER A 225 -0.06 27.64 68.12
CA SER A 225 -1.18 26.69 68.08
C SER A 225 -2.43 27.24 68.78
N THR A 226 -3.63 27.01 68.23
CA THR A 226 -4.85 26.75 69.03
C THR A 226 -6.02 26.15 68.21
N SER A 227 -6.37 24.91 68.58
CA SER A 227 -7.70 24.26 68.72
C SER A 227 -8.85 24.40 67.68
N PHE A 228 -9.15 23.24 67.08
CA PHE A 228 -10.42 22.60 66.67
C PHE A 228 -11.79 23.29 66.90
N SER A 229 -12.61 23.29 65.84
CA SER A 229 -13.93 22.62 65.84
C SER A 229 -14.42 22.38 64.39
N ASP A 230 -15.11 21.26 64.22
CA ASP A 230 -15.53 20.61 62.98
C ASP A 230 -16.53 21.42 62.14
N LEU A 231 -16.35 21.41 60.81
CA LEU A 231 -17.44 21.58 59.84
C LEU A 231 -17.07 20.89 58.52
N GLU A 232 -18.02 20.07 58.06
CA GLU A 232 -17.92 19.05 57.02
C GLU A 232 -17.53 19.59 55.64
N MET A 233 -16.55 18.93 55.02
CA MET A 233 -16.13 19.12 53.63
C MET A 233 -17.08 18.36 52.70
N THR A 234 -17.70 19.07 51.77
CA THR A 234 -18.37 18.47 50.61
C THR A 234 -17.34 18.31 49.49
N GLU A 235 -16.94 17.08 49.20
CA GLU A 235 -16.13 16.75 48.03
C GLU A 235 -16.99 16.85 46.76
N SER A 236 -16.70 17.85 45.92
CA SER A 236 -17.21 17.92 44.56
C SER A 236 -16.42 16.94 43.68
N VAL A 237 -16.98 15.75 43.45
CA VAL A 237 -16.51 14.81 42.43
C VAL A 237 -16.84 15.38 41.06
N SER A 238 -15.83 15.90 40.36
CA SER A 238 -15.95 16.25 38.94
C SER A 238 -15.98 14.97 38.12
N THR A 239 -17.19 14.58 37.69
CA THR A 239 -17.40 13.50 36.73
C THR A 239 -16.72 13.89 35.42
N ILE A 240 -15.73 13.10 34.99
CA ILE A 240 -15.21 13.15 33.63
C ILE A 240 -16.34 12.60 32.75
N GLU A 241 -17.02 13.49 32.03
CA GLU A 241 -17.99 13.09 31.01
C GLU A 241 -17.21 12.40 29.88
N GLU A 242 -17.38 11.08 29.77
CA GLU A 242 -17.06 10.37 28.53
C GLU A 242 -17.85 11.02 27.38
N PRO A 243 -17.25 11.22 26.19
CA PRO A 243 -17.95 11.81 25.07
C PRO A 243 -19.14 10.92 24.72
N VAL A 244 -20.33 11.50 24.82
CA VAL A 244 -21.59 10.89 24.36
C VAL A 244 -21.41 10.51 22.90
N VAL A 245 -21.30 9.21 22.62
CA VAL A 245 -21.30 8.67 21.26
C VAL A 245 -22.68 8.95 20.67
N GLU A 246 -22.77 9.97 19.82
CA GLU A 246 -23.98 10.21 19.04
C GLU A 246 -24.36 8.93 18.29
N PRO A 247 -25.66 8.58 18.24
CA PRO A 247 -26.11 7.39 17.53
C PRO A 247 -25.68 7.53 16.07
N LYS A 248 -24.74 6.68 15.63
CA LYS A 248 -24.28 6.63 14.23
C LYS A 248 -25.50 6.62 13.33
N SER A 249 -25.70 7.71 12.58
CA SER A 249 -26.77 7.75 11.59
C SER A 249 -26.52 6.60 10.61
N LEU A 250 -27.45 5.65 10.53
CA LEU A 250 -27.41 4.54 9.60
C LEU A 250 -27.80 5.01 8.18
N ALA A 251 -27.13 6.06 7.70
CA ALA A 251 -27.27 6.61 6.37
C ALA A 251 -26.01 6.29 5.56
N LEU A 252 -26.18 6.15 4.24
CA LEU A 252 -25.04 6.14 3.34
C LEU A 252 -24.39 7.53 3.39
N GLU A 253 -23.07 7.56 3.51
CA GLU A 253 -22.30 8.79 3.53
C GLU A 253 -22.43 9.54 2.19
N ASP A 254 -22.57 10.87 2.25
CA ASP A 254 -22.57 11.74 1.07
C ASP A 254 -21.12 12.09 0.67
N LEU A 255 -20.39 11.07 0.20
CA LEU A 255 -18.99 11.15 -0.21
C LEU A 255 -18.85 10.69 -1.66
N ASP A 256 -18.10 11.43 -2.48
CA ASP A 256 -17.80 11.01 -3.85
C ASP A 256 -16.78 9.86 -3.87
N THR A 257 -17.29 8.62 -3.90
CA THR A 257 -16.44 7.41 -3.92
C THR A 257 -15.79 7.14 -5.28
N SER A 258 -15.96 8.02 -6.27
CA SER A 258 -15.27 7.93 -7.57
C SER A 258 -13.85 8.49 -7.54
N ILE A 259 -13.53 9.36 -6.58
CA ILE A 259 -12.22 10.00 -6.43
C ILE A 259 -11.46 9.57 -5.18
N GLN A 260 -12.15 8.96 -4.20
CA GLN A 260 -11.59 8.52 -2.92
C GLN A 260 -12.36 7.33 -2.36
N PRO A 261 -11.79 6.55 -1.44
CA PRO A 261 -12.53 5.47 -0.81
C PRO A 261 -13.59 5.99 0.18
N PRO A 262 -14.56 5.15 0.59
CA PRO A 262 -15.45 5.46 1.71
C PRO A 262 -14.68 5.82 2.99
N SER A 263 -15.24 6.68 3.84
CA SER A 263 -14.54 7.19 5.04
C SER A 263 -14.08 6.13 6.04
N PHE A 264 -14.64 4.92 6.01
CA PHE A 264 -14.20 3.81 6.86
C PHE A 264 -12.94 3.11 6.37
N VAL A 265 -12.53 3.32 5.10
CA VAL A 265 -11.31 2.76 4.51
C VAL A 265 -10.19 3.79 4.65
N GLN A 266 -9.65 3.90 5.86
CA GLN A 266 -8.56 4.85 6.19
C GLN A 266 -7.21 4.16 6.32
N PRO A 267 -6.11 4.90 6.12
CA PRO A 267 -4.77 4.47 6.49
C PRO A 267 -4.61 4.28 8.00
N HIS A 268 -3.41 3.87 8.42
CA HIS A 268 -3.10 3.81 9.84
C HIS A 268 -3.26 5.20 10.47
N PRO A 269 -3.94 5.35 11.61
CA PRO A 269 -4.04 6.61 12.33
C PRO A 269 -2.65 7.23 12.60
N PRO A 270 -2.49 8.56 12.60
CA PRO A 270 -3.52 9.60 12.53
C PRO A 270 -3.86 10.06 11.10
N TYR A 271 -3.33 9.39 10.08
CA TYR A 271 -3.46 9.81 8.69
C TYR A 271 -4.88 9.56 8.15
N ASN A 272 -5.32 10.40 7.21
CA ASN A 272 -6.56 10.21 6.45
C ASN A 272 -6.25 10.22 4.95
N VAL A 273 -7.13 9.59 4.16
CA VAL A 273 -7.05 9.71 2.71
C VAL A 273 -7.42 11.11 2.28
N PHE A 274 -6.56 11.72 1.48
CA PHE A 274 -6.73 13.02 0.84
C PHE A 274 -6.77 12.82 -0.68
N PRO A 275 -7.85 13.23 -1.37
CA PRO A 275 -7.96 13.15 -2.83
C PRO A 275 -7.14 14.28 -3.47
N ALA A 276 -5.82 14.10 -3.50
CA ALA A 276 -4.90 15.10 -4.02
C ALA A 276 -5.09 15.32 -5.53
N ARG A 277 -5.06 16.58 -5.97
CA ARG A 277 -5.20 16.90 -7.38
C ARG A 277 -3.89 16.67 -8.12
N LEU A 278 -3.97 16.05 -9.29
CA LEU A 278 -2.83 15.92 -10.18
C LEU A 278 -2.56 17.28 -10.87
N HIS A 279 -1.36 17.80 -10.70
CA HIS A 279 -0.90 19.02 -11.36
C HIS A 279 -0.36 18.74 -12.76
N ASN A 280 0.38 17.64 -12.92
CA ASN A 280 1.01 17.26 -14.17
C ASN A 280 1.23 15.75 -14.23
N ALA A 281 1.20 15.18 -15.44
CA ALA A 281 1.66 13.82 -15.69
C ALA A 281 2.28 13.70 -17.09
N ARG A 282 3.40 12.98 -17.17
CA ARG A 282 4.11 12.72 -18.43
C ARG A 282 4.71 11.33 -18.44
N GLU A 283 4.86 10.76 -19.63
CA GLU A 283 5.64 9.54 -19.81
C GLU A 283 7.14 9.89 -19.79
N LEU A 284 7.93 9.16 -19.00
CA LEU A 284 9.38 9.29 -18.91
C LEU A 284 10.10 8.41 -19.94
N THR A 285 9.50 7.28 -20.27
CA THR A 285 10.01 6.33 -21.26
C THR A 285 9.58 6.74 -22.66
N LYS A 286 10.37 6.37 -23.67
CA LYS A 286 10.04 6.64 -25.07
C LYS A 286 9.35 5.45 -25.72
N ASP A 287 8.72 5.69 -26.87
CA ASP A 287 8.14 4.63 -27.69
C ASP A 287 9.16 3.52 -27.98
N GLY A 288 8.75 2.26 -27.76
CA GLY A 288 9.63 1.09 -27.90
C GLY A 288 10.30 0.64 -26.60
N ALA A 289 10.18 1.39 -25.50
CA ALA A 289 10.54 0.93 -24.17
C ALA A 289 9.75 -0.34 -23.78
N GLU A 290 10.41 -1.32 -23.16
CA GLU A 290 9.74 -2.55 -22.72
C GLU A 290 8.76 -2.30 -21.57
N LYS A 291 9.06 -1.31 -20.72
CA LYS A 291 8.17 -0.93 -19.61
C LYS A 291 7.90 0.56 -19.67
N ARG A 292 6.63 0.92 -19.50
CA ARG A 292 6.18 2.30 -19.51
C ARG A 292 6.36 2.88 -18.11
N THR A 293 6.98 4.04 -18.01
CA THR A 293 7.18 4.74 -16.73
C THR A 293 6.63 6.14 -16.83
N TYR A 294 5.80 6.52 -15.87
CA TYR A 294 5.16 7.83 -15.80
C TYR A 294 5.68 8.62 -14.61
N HIS A 295 5.77 9.94 -14.79
CA HIS A 295 6.05 10.92 -13.76
C HIS A 295 4.78 11.69 -13.43
N PHE A 296 4.60 12.04 -12.15
CA PHE A 296 3.43 12.73 -11.65
C PHE A 296 3.84 13.85 -10.71
N ASP A 297 3.30 15.05 -10.93
CA ASP A 297 3.36 16.17 -10.00
C ASP A 297 2.00 16.24 -9.30
N ILE A 298 1.98 16.01 -8.00
CA ILE A 298 0.74 15.94 -7.21
C ILE A 298 0.66 17.18 -6.31
N ASP A 299 -0.43 17.93 -6.43
CA ASP A 299 -0.71 19.13 -5.66
C ASP A 299 -1.07 18.79 -4.22
N VAL A 300 -0.25 19.28 -3.29
CA VAL A 300 -0.41 19.11 -1.84
C VAL A 300 -0.57 20.46 -1.13
N THR A 301 -0.93 21.51 -1.86
CA THR A 301 -1.12 22.86 -1.29
C THR A 301 -2.14 22.86 -0.15
N ASP A 302 -3.26 22.17 -0.36
CA ASP A 302 -4.36 22.05 0.60
C ASP A 302 -4.30 20.74 1.41
N TYR A 303 -3.15 20.05 1.40
CA TYR A 303 -3.01 18.81 2.17
C TYR A 303 -3.08 19.14 3.69
N PRO A 304 -3.92 18.44 4.48
CA PRO A 304 -4.11 18.77 5.90
C PRO A 304 -2.83 18.71 6.73
N ASP A 305 -2.69 19.62 7.71
CA ASP A 305 -1.66 19.50 8.73
C ASP A 305 -1.97 18.31 9.66
N GLU A 306 -1.00 17.43 9.82
CA GLU A 306 -1.11 16.17 10.56
C GLU A 306 -0.14 16.19 11.75
N GLY A 307 -0.22 17.25 12.56
CA GLY A 307 0.56 17.39 13.79
C GLY A 307 2.04 17.68 13.56
N GLY A 308 2.37 18.49 12.55
CA GLY A 308 3.76 18.95 12.30
C GLY A 308 4.65 17.94 11.58
N VAL A 309 4.09 16.83 11.08
CA VAL A 309 4.80 15.90 10.19
C VAL A 309 4.60 16.36 8.75
N ASP A 310 5.68 16.76 8.08
CA ASP A 310 5.65 17.20 6.68
C ASP A 310 6.31 16.19 5.72
N PHE A 311 6.05 16.31 4.42
CA PHE A 311 6.74 15.55 3.37
C PHE A 311 8.24 15.87 3.40
N ARG A 312 9.10 14.87 3.15
CA ARG A 312 10.57 15.04 3.16
C ARG A 312 11.21 14.27 2.01
N VAL A 313 12.42 14.67 1.64
CA VAL A 313 13.27 13.93 0.69
C VAL A 313 13.46 12.49 1.17
N GLY A 314 13.29 11.52 0.28
CA GLY A 314 13.29 10.09 0.61
C GLY A 314 12.05 9.62 1.39
N GLY A 315 11.08 10.50 1.61
CA GLY A 315 9.76 10.11 2.07
C GLY A 315 8.99 9.33 1.00
N ALA A 316 7.81 8.85 1.36
CA ALA A 316 6.90 8.18 0.46
C ALA A 316 5.47 8.65 0.68
N ILE A 317 4.62 8.42 -0.32
CA ILE A 317 3.17 8.55 -0.20
C ILE A 317 2.55 7.17 -0.24
N GLY A 318 1.48 6.97 0.53
CA GLY A 318 0.60 5.81 0.37
C GLY A 318 -0.58 6.18 -0.52
N VAL A 319 -1.04 5.25 -1.35
CA VAL A 319 -2.13 5.47 -2.30
C VAL A 319 -3.15 4.35 -2.16
N MET A 320 -4.42 4.71 -1.99
CA MET A 320 -5.54 3.77 -2.05
C MET A 320 -5.95 3.61 -3.51
N ALA A 321 -5.32 2.70 -4.24
CA ALA A 321 -5.70 2.49 -5.63
C ALA A 321 -6.96 1.61 -5.72
N PRO A 322 -8.06 2.07 -6.36
CA PRO A 322 -9.25 1.26 -6.55
C PRO A 322 -9.01 0.15 -7.57
N ASN A 323 -9.77 -0.94 -7.45
CA ASN A 323 -9.90 -1.91 -8.54
C ASN A 323 -10.46 -1.23 -9.79
N ASP A 324 -10.09 -1.75 -10.96
CA ASP A 324 -10.55 -1.18 -12.23
C ASP A 324 -12.06 -1.37 -12.40
N ALA A 325 -12.77 -0.29 -12.75
CA ALA A 325 -14.23 -0.29 -12.80
C ALA A 325 -14.84 -1.36 -13.73
N PRO A 326 -14.26 -1.64 -14.93
CA PRO A 326 -14.70 -2.75 -15.77
C PRO A 326 -14.58 -4.12 -15.11
N ILE A 327 -13.53 -4.37 -14.31
CA ILE A 327 -13.35 -5.65 -13.59
C ILE A 327 -14.39 -5.79 -12.48
N VAL A 328 -14.66 -4.70 -11.76
CA VAL A 328 -15.70 -4.65 -10.72
C VAL A 328 -17.08 -4.95 -11.32
N GLU A 329 -17.39 -4.37 -12.48
CA GLU A 329 -18.62 -4.66 -13.23
C GLU A 329 -18.68 -6.11 -13.73
N GLU A 330 -17.59 -6.64 -14.25
CA GLU A 330 -17.47 -8.03 -14.71
C GLU A 330 -17.76 -9.02 -13.58
N ILE A 331 -17.16 -8.84 -12.40
CA ILE A 331 -17.42 -9.68 -11.23
C ILE A 331 -18.88 -9.60 -10.81
N MET A 332 -19.48 -8.40 -10.75
CA MET A 332 -20.90 -8.27 -10.41
C MET A 332 -21.84 -8.90 -11.45
N ASN A 333 -21.43 -8.94 -12.73
CA ASN A 333 -22.17 -9.67 -13.77
C ASN A 333 -22.06 -11.19 -13.57
N LEU A 334 -20.84 -11.71 -13.33
CA LEU A 334 -20.58 -13.14 -13.13
C LEU A 334 -21.27 -13.69 -11.87
N LEU A 335 -21.39 -12.87 -10.83
CA LEU A 335 -22.17 -13.17 -9.62
C LEU A 335 -23.68 -12.94 -9.77
N CYS A 336 -24.16 -12.63 -10.98
CA CYS A 336 -25.57 -12.41 -11.29
C CYS A 336 -26.23 -11.31 -10.44
N ILE A 337 -25.47 -10.29 -10.00
CA ILE A 337 -25.99 -9.19 -9.17
C ILE A 337 -26.72 -8.19 -10.07
N PRO A 338 -28.04 -7.95 -9.87
CA PRO A 338 -28.80 -7.01 -10.70
C PRO A 338 -28.22 -5.61 -10.64
N ARG A 339 -28.15 -4.92 -11.80
CA ARG A 339 -27.63 -3.55 -11.91
C ARG A 339 -28.30 -2.58 -10.93
N THR A 340 -29.59 -2.76 -10.67
CA THR A 340 -30.39 -1.93 -9.76
C THR A 340 -30.02 -2.09 -8.28
N LEU A 341 -29.21 -3.08 -7.91
CA LEU A 341 -28.79 -3.36 -6.53
C LEU A 341 -27.32 -3.03 -6.23
N ARG A 342 -26.51 -2.76 -7.26
CA ARG A 342 -25.05 -2.58 -7.13
C ARG A 342 -24.70 -1.34 -6.30
N ASP A 343 -25.40 -0.25 -6.58
CA ASP A 343 -25.21 1.08 -5.99
C ASP A 343 -26.23 1.41 -4.88
N LYS A 344 -27.12 0.47 -4.55
CA LYS A 344 -28.09 0.69 -3.46
C LYS A 344 -27.41 0.54 -2.11
N PRO A 345 -27.73 1.42 -1.13
CA PRO A 345 -27.27 1.26 0.24
C PRO A 345 -27.62 -0.12 0.81
N VAL A 346 -26.64 -0.73 1.47
CA VAL A 346 -26.76 -1.98 2.22
C VAL A 346 -26.18 -1.82 3.61
N PHE A 347 -26.75 -2.53 4.58
CA PHE A 347 -26.19 -2.62 5.91
C PHE A 347 -25.17 -3.74 5.94
N LEU A 348 -23.90 -3.38 6.09
CA LEU A 348 -22.79 -4.30 6.25
C LEU A 348 -22.63 -4.65 7.72
N LYS A 349 -22.56 -5.95 8.01
CA LYS A 349 -22.16 -6.48 9.32
C LYS A 349 -21.00 -7.45 9.16
N THR A 350 -19.97 -7.29 10.00
CA THR A 350 -18.85 -8.25 10.12
C THR A 350 -18.80 -8.89 11.50
N THR A 351 -18.33 -10.13 11.60
CA THR A 351 -18.23 -10.85 12.89
C THR A 351 -16.89 -10.70 13.58
N ASN A 352 -15.81 -10.42 12.84
CA ASN A 352 -14.46 -10.26 13.36
C ASN A 352 -13.57 -9.55 12.33
N GLY A 353 -12.27 -9.48 12.61
CA GLY A 353 -11.27 -9.01 11.65
C GLY A 353 -11.19 -7.48 11.53
N ARG A 354 -10.35 -7.02 10.61
CA ARG A 354 -10.19 -5.60 10.29
C ARG A 354 -11.06 -5.15 9.12
N TRP A 355 -11.32 -6.07 8.19
CA TRP A 355 -12.13 -5.82 7.00
C TRP A 355 -13.51 -5.24 7.37
N PRO A 356 -14.04 -4.23 6.63
CA PRO A 356 -13.57 -3.71 5.34
C PRO A 356 -12.49 -2.62 5.43
N THR A 357 -11.88 -2.40 6.60
CA THR A 357 -10.79 -1.44 6.76
C THR A 357 -9.43 -2.13 6.63
N VAL A 358 -8.38 -1.36 6.35
CA VAL A 358 -7.03 -1.90 6.18
C VAL A 358 -6.26 -1.93 7.51
N TRP A 359 -6.29 -0.85 8.31
CA TRP A 359 -5.56 -0.74 9.59
C TRP A 359 -6.41 -0.39 10.80
N GLY A 360 -7.73 -0.59 10.77
CA GLY A 360 -8.55 -0.43 11.97
C GLY A 360 -8.33 -1.57 12.97
N ASP A 361 -8.88 -1.39 14.18
CA ASP A 361 -8.90 -2.45 15.21
C ASP A 361 -9.54 -3.75 14.68
N GLU A 362 -9.09 -4.87 15.23
CA GLU A 362 -9.69 -6.18 14.97
C GLU A 362 -10.98 -6.33 15.78
N LYS A 363 -12.11 -5.96 15.17
CA LYS A 363 -13.42 -5.96 15.83
C LYS A 363 -14.57 -6.09 14.83
N PRO A 364 -15.74 -6.60 15.26
CA PRO A 364 -16.97 -6.55 14.47
C PRO A 364 -17.28 -5.12 14.02
N ARG A 365 -17.84 -4.98 12.82
CA ARG A 365 -18.19 -3.69 12.22
C ARG A 365 -19.63 -3.70 11.73
N GLU A 366 -20.29 -2.56 11.93
CA GLU A 366 -21.63 -2.28 11.43
C GLU A 366 -21.61 -0.91 10.76
N LEU A 367 -21.90 -0.87 9.46
CA LEU A 367 -21.86 0.35 8.64
C LEU A 367 -22.79 0.26 7.42
N VAL A 368 -23.05 1.41 6.78
CA VAL A 368 -23.82 1.47 5.54
C VAL A 368 -22.88 1.77 4.37
N THR A 369 -22.97 1.00 3.30
CA THR A 369 -22.14 1.14 2.09
C THR A 369 -22.86 0.57 0.87
N THR A 370 -22.18 0.43 -0.28
CA THR A 370 -22.72 -0.20 -1.49
C THR A 370 -21.92 -1.47 -1.84
N ARG A 371 -22.50 -2.35 -2.66
CA ARG A 371 -21.78 -3.54 -3.16
C ARG A 371 -20.61 -3.14 -4.05
N ARG A 372 -20.78 -2.05 -4.82
CA ARG A 372 -19.73 -1.46 -5.65
C ARG A 372 -18.54 -1.04 -4.80
N ASP A 373 -18.76 -0.26 -3.74
CA ASP A 373 -17.64 0.26 -2.93
C ASP A 373 -16.82 -0.85 -2.28
N LEU A 374 -17.47 -1.94 -1.86
CA LEU A 374 -16.79 -3.11 -1.28
C LEU A 374 -15.83 -3.77 -2.28
N LEU A 375 -16.25 -3.94 -3.54
CA LEU A 375 -15.41 -4.50 -4.60
C LEU A 375 -14.41 -3.48 -5.17
N THR A 376 -14.73 -2.19 -5.16
CA THR A 376 -13.84 -1.14 -5.67
C THR A 376 -12.67 -0.88 -4.71
N TRP A 377 -12.96 -0.81 -3.40
CA TRP A 377 -12.03 -0.25 -2.41
C TRP A 377 -11.59 -1.22 -1.31
N CYS A 378 -12.33 -2.29 -1.05
CA CYS A 378 -12.12 -3.08 0.18
C CYS A 378 -11.51 -4.46 -0.07
N SER A 379 -11.82 -5.11 -1.20
CA SER A 379 -11.38 -6.49 -1.50
C SER A 379 -10.50 -6.53 -2.75
N ASP A 380 -9.38 -7.23 -2.65
CA ASP A 380 -8.49 -7.47 -3.79
C ASP A 380 -9.03 -8.61 -4.66
N VAL A 381 -9.11 -8.37 -5.97
CA VAL A 381 -9.71 -9.29 -6.94
C VAL A 381 -8.72 -9.83 -7.98
N GLN A 382 -7.45 -9.43 -7.93
CA GLN A 382 -6.49 -9.74 -8.99
C GLN A 382 -5.01 -9.85 -8.59
N SER A 383 -4.64 -9.50 -7.36
CA SER A 383 -3.24 -9.50 -6.89
C SER A 383 -2.87 -10.79 -6.17
N TYR A 384 -3.83 -11.53 -5.63
CA TYR A 384 -3.58 -12.72 -4.82
C TYR A 384 -3.89 -14.00 -5.59
N PRO A 385 -3.05 -15.03 -5.46
CA PRO A 385 -3.31 -16.31 -6.09
C PRO A 385 -4.47 -17.03 -5.37
N PRO A 386 -5.17 -17.94 -6.08
CA PRO A 386 -6.30 -18.67 -5.55
C PRO A 386 -6.00 -19.42 -4.24
N THR A 387 -7.01 -19.55 -3.38
CA THR A 387 -6.91 -20.22 -2.08
C THR A 387 -7.90 -21.39 -2.01
N LYS A 388 -7.56 -22.45 -1.27
CA LYS A 388 -8.48 -23.59 -1.06
C LYS A 388 -9.83 -23.17 -0.48
N PRO A 389 -9.94 -22.24 0.50
CA PRO A 389 -11.23 -21.75 0.97
C PRO A 389 -12.09 -21.12 -0.12
N MET A 390 -11.48 -20.37 -1.05
CA MET A 390 -12.20 -19.80 -2.19
C MET A 390 -12.69 -20.89 -3.15
N LEU A 391 -11.85 -21.85 -3.49
CA LEU A 391 -12.23 -22.98 -4.35
C LEU A 391 -13.35 -23.83 -3.72
N ARG A 392 -13.26 -24.07 -2.42
CA ARG A 392 -14.29 -24.79 -1.66
C ARG A 392 -15.61 -24.04 -1.63
N LEU A 393 -15.59 -22.71 -1.48
CA LEU A 393 -16.78 -21.87 -1.56
C LEU A 393 -17.44 -21.94 -2.94
N LEU A 394 -16.64 -21.92 -4.00
CA LEU A 394 -17.13 -22.04 -5.37
C LEU A 394 -17.74 -23.41 -5.63
N ALA A 395 -17.11 -24.49 -5.15
CA ALA A 395 -17.64 -25.84 -5.25
C ALA A 395 -19.04 -25.95 -4.62
N GLU A 396 -19.24 -25.34 -3.46
CA GLU A 396 -20.53 -25.33 -2.75
C GLU A 396 -21.67 -24.70 -3.55
N HIS A 397 -21.35 -23.70 -4.37
CA HIS A 397 -22.33 -22.92 -5.13
C HIS A 397 -22.27 -23.21 -6.64
N ALA A 398 -21.65 -24.33 -7.04
CA ALA A 398 -21.60 -24.80 -8.42
C ALA A 398 -22.75 -25.78 -8.70
N ASP A 399 -23.65 -25.37 -9.59
CA ASP A 399 -24.81 -26.19 -9.99
C ASP A 399 -24.38 -27.39 -10.85
N ASP A 400 -23.39 -27.20 -11.74
CA ASP A 400 -22.86 -28.29 -12.57
C ASP A 400 -22.03 -29.26 -11.71
N ALA A 401 -22.34 -30.55 -11.83
CA ALA A 401 -21.68 -31.59 -11.03
C ALA A 401 -20.19 -31.74 -11.38
N SER A 402 -19.83 -31.51 -12.65
CA SER A 402 -18.47 -31.64 -13.17
C SER A 402 -17.60 -30.49 -12.66
N GLU A 403 -18.08 -29.26 -12.78
CA GLU A 403 -17.43 -28.05 -12.23
C GLU A 403 -17.22 -28.15 -10.72
N ARG A 404 -18.28 -28.52 -9.98
CA ARG A 404 -18.20 -28.75 -8.53
C ARG A 404 -17.13 -29.78 -8.20
N ARG A 405 -17.09 -30.87 -8.95
CA ARG A 405 -16.15 -31.95 -8.70
C ARG A 405 -14.69 -31.56 -8.97
N ILE A 406 -14.44 -30.78 -10.02
CA ILE A 406 -13.11 -30.21 -10.29
C ILE A 406 -12.68 -29.27 -9.16
N LEU A 407 -13.58 -28.40 -8.68
CA LEU A 407 -13.29 -27.49 -7.58
C LEU A 407 -13.03 -28.23 -6.26
N GLU A 408 -13.78 -29.29 -5.97
CA GLU A 408 -13.54 -30.18 -4.83
C GLU A 408 -12.16 -30.85 -4.92
N TYR A 409 -11.81 -31.38 -6.09
CA TYR A 409 -10.50 -31.99 -6.33
C TYR A 409 -9.37 -31.00 -6.05
N LEU A 410 -9.44 -29.78 -6.58
CA LEU A 410 -8.42 -28.74 -6.35
C LEU A 410 -8.29 -28.32 -4.87
N CYS A 411 -9.28 -28.60 -4.02
CA CYS A 411 -9.20 -28.34 -2.59
C CYS A 411 -9.15 -29.59 -1.70
N SER A 412 -8.91 -30.78 -2.28
CA SER A 412 -8.69 -32.04 -1.56
C SER A 412 -7.20 -32.35 -1.35
N ASN A 413 -6.90 -33.52 -0.77
CA ASN A 413 -5.55 -34.08 -0.69
C ASN A 413 -5.05 -34.57 -2.04
N GLU A 414 -5.91 -35.21 -2.82
CA GLU A 414 -5.59 -35.82 -4.12
C GLU A 414 -5.25 -34.76 -5.17
N GLY A 415 -5.88 -33.58 -5.13
CA GLY A 415 -5.55 -32.47 -6.02
C GLY A 415 -4.46 -31.53 -5.51
N GLN A 416 -3.75 -31.87 -4.42
CA GLN A 416 -2.74 -31.00 -3.82
C GLN A 416 -1.63 -30.60 -4.81
N GLY A 417 -1.17 -31.53 -5.66
CA GLY A 417 -0.15 -31.25 -6.68
C GLY A 417 -0.63 -30.23 -7.70
N VAL A 418 -1.81 -30.46 -8.28
CA VAL A 418 -2.44 -29.56 -9.26
C VAL A 418 -2.73 -28.20 -8.63
N PHE A 419 -3.19 -28.14 -7.39
CA PHE A 419 -3.40 -26.90 -6.66
C PHE A 419 -2.11 -26.10 -6.44
N CYS A 420 -1.00 -26.77 -6.12
CA CYS A 420 0.30 -26.13 -5.97
C CYS A 420 0.79 -25.52 -7.30
N GLU A 421 0.66 -26.25 -8.41
CA GLU A 421 0.98 -25.71 -9.75
C GLU A 421 0.05 -24.55 -10.09
N PHE A 422 -1.25 -24.69 -9.84
CA PHE A 422 -2.26 -23.67 -10.10
C PHE A 422 -1.98 -22.36 -9.34
N ARG A 423 -1.54 -22.46 -8.07
CA ARG A 423 -1.22 -21.30 -7.22
C ARG A 423 0.12 -20.66 -7.55
N THR A 424 1.09 -21.43 -8.03
CA THR A 424 2.44 -20.96 -8.37
C THR A 424 2.58 -20.55 -9.85
N GLY A 425 1.59 -20.91 -10.68
CA GLY A 425 1.51 -20.59 -12.09
C GLY A 425 0.99 -19.17 -12.39
N PRO A 426 0.11 -18.98 -13.38
CA PRO A 426 -0.33 -17.65 -13.81
C PRO A 426 -1.02 -16.89 -12.67
N HIS A 427 -0.92 -15.55 -12.66
CA HIS A 427 -1.65 -14.72 -11.69
C HIS A 427 -3.15 -14.69 -12.02
N VAL A 428 -3.86 -15.74 -11.60
CA VAL A 428 -5.28 -15.94 -11.84
C VAL A 428 -6.13 -14.93 -11.07
N THR A 429 -7.06 -14.27 -11.75
CA THR A 429 -7.97 -13.29 -11.15
C THR A 429 -9.27 -13.93 -10.67
N VAL A 430 -10.01 -13.22 -9.81
CA VAL A 430 -11.35 -13.64 -9.38
C VAL A 430 -12.31 -13.73 -10.58
N SER A 431 -12.25 -12.76 -11.50
CA SER A 431 -13.08 -12.79 -12.71
C SER A 431 -12.77 -14.01 -13.59
N GLN A 432 -11.49 -14.36 -13.76
CA GLN A 432 -11.07 -15.53 -14.54
C GLN A 432 -11.62 -16.84 -13.95
N ILE A 433 -11.60 -17.00 -12.62
CA ILE A 433 -12.12 -18.22 -11.98
C ILE A 433 -13.64 -18.31 -12.09
N LEU A 434 -14.35 -17.20 -11.86
CA LEU A 434 -15.80 -17.18 -11.99
C LEU A 434 -16.25 -17.44 -13.44
N GLU A 435 -15.48 -16.99 -14.43
CA GLU A 435 -15.75 -17.28 -15.85
C GLU A 435 -15.33 -18.71 -16.25
N ALA A 436 -14.30 -19.27 -15.61
CA ALA A 436 -13.86 -20.65 -15.82
C ALA A 436 -14.88 -21.68 -15.30
N PHE A 437 -15.57 -21.36 -14.20
CA PHE A 437 -16.60 -22.18 -13.57
C PHE A 437 -17.96 -21.45 -13.59
N PRO A 438 -18.59 -21.32 -14.77
CA PRO A 438 -19.77 -20.47 -14.97
C PRO A 438 -21.02 -20.93 -14.21
N SER A 439 -21.10 -22.18 -13.75
CA SER A 439 -22.21 -22.65 -12.90
C SER A 439 -22.07 -22.25 -11.44
N SER A 440 -20.92 -21.68 -11.04
CA SER A 440 -20.64 -21.28 -9.67
C SER A 440 -21.07 -19.85 -9.39
N HIS A 441 -22.09 -19.68 -8.55
CA HIS A 441 -22.65 -18.37 -8.20
C HIS A 441 -22.69 -18.13 -6.69
N PRO A 442 -21.53 -17.99 -6.01
CA PRO A 442 -21.52 -17.72 -4.58
C PRO A 442 -22.15 -16.36 -4.26
N PRO A 443 -22.93 -16.25 -3.17
CA PRO A 443 -23.36 -14.96 -2.65
C PRO A 443 -22.17 -14.01 -2.39
N LEU A 444 -22.33 -12.73 -2.74
CA LEU A 444 -21.25 -11.74 -2.65
C LEU A 444 -20.66 -11.65 -1.23
N ASP A 445 -21.49 -11.68 -0.19
CA ASP A 445 -21.06 -11.58 1.20
C ASP A 445 -20.20 -12.79 1.64
N LYS A 446 -20.55 -14.00 1.20
CA LYS A 446 -19.70 -15.19 1.39
C LYS A 446 -18.39 -15.08 0.62
N LEU A 447 -18.41 -14.56 -0.61
CA LEU A 447 -17.19 -14.33 -1.38
C LEU A 447 -16.27 -13.29 -0.70
N LEU A 448 -16.83 -12.17 -0.23
CA LEU A 448 -16.09 -11.16 0.52
C LEU A 448 -15.47 -11.70 1.82
N SER A 449 -16.05 -12.75 2.42
CA SER A 449 -15.50 -13.42 3.60
C SER A 449 -14.18 -14.17 3.33
N VAL A 450 -13.89 -14.51 2.07
CA VAL A 450 -12.67 -15.26 1.68
C VAL A 450 -11.66 -14.45 0.87
N LEU A 451 -12.09 -13.33 0.28
CA LEU A 451 -11.20 -12.43 -0.46
C LEU A 451 -10.23 -11.71 0.49
N GLN A 452 -9.05 -11.38 -0.03
CA GLN A 452 -8.06 -10.61 0.72
C GLN A 452 -8.43 -9.12 0.69
N THR A 453 -8.00 -8.37 1.70
CA THR A 453 -8.17 -6.92 1.75
C THR A 453 -7.35 -6.24 0.64
N LEU A 454 -7.93 -5.21 0.01
CA LEU A 454 -7.20 -4.38 -0.94
C LEU A 454 -6.23 -3.45 -0.20
N MET A 455 -4.93 -3.73 -0.32
CA MET A 455 -3.89 -2.97 0.37
C MET A 455 -3.56 -1.63 -0.34
N PRO A 456 -3.12 -0.57 0.36
CA PRO A 456 -2.50 0.59 -0.28
C PRO A 456 -1.25 0.18 -1.08
N ARG A 457 -0.79 1.07 -1.96
CA ARG A 457 0.55 0.97 -2.56
C ARG A 457 1.36 2.21 -2.20
N PHE A 458 2.64 2.02 -1.89
CA PHE A 458 3.54 3.11 -1.48
C PHE A 458 4.47 3.49 -2.63
N TYR A 459 4.76 4.78 -2.74
CA TYR A 459 5.60 5.36 -3.79
C TYR A 459 6.56 6.39 -3.20
N SER A 460 7.85 6.24 -3.47
CA SER A 460 8.89 7.12 -2.95
C SER A 460 8.88 8.47 -3.68
N LEU A 461 9.07 9.54 -2.92
CA LEU A 461 9.12 10.91 -3.44
C LEU A 461 10.41 11.13 -4.24
N SER A 462 10.29 11.80 -5.39
CA SER A 462 11.36 12.03 -6.37
C SER A 462 11.83 13.47 -6.49
N ASN A 463 11.42 14.33 -5.55
CA ASN A 463 11.79 15.73 -5.43
C ASN A 463 12.08 16.13 -3.98
N ASP A 464 12.55 17.36 -3.75
CA ASP A 464 12.50 17.99 -2.43
C ASP A 464 11.17 18.74 -2.24
N PRO A 465 10.26 18.21 -1.40
CA PRO A 465 8.92 18.78 -1.24
C PRO A 465 8.90 20.10 -0.46
N HIS A 466 10.01 20.56 0.12
CA HIS A 466 10.10 21.87 0.78
C HIS A 466 10.35 23.01 -0.21
N GLU A 467 10.88 22.70 -1.39
CA GLU A 467 11.31 23.70 -2.38
C GLU A 467 10.57 23.56 -3.71
N SER A 468 9.75 22.53 -3.86
CA SER A 468 9.01 22.25 -5.09
C SER A 468 7.68 22.99 -5.10
N PHE A 469 7.73 24.19 -5.69
CA PHE A 469 6.56 25.02 -5.95
C PHE A 469 6.41 25.27 -7.44
N VAL A 470 5.19 25.10 -7.96
CA VAL A 470 4.88 25.44 -9.35
C VAL A 470 4.03 26.69 -9.39
N SER A 471 4.47 27.69 -10.17
CA SER A 471 3.67 28.90 -10.39
C SER A 471 2.39 28.55 -11.12
N THR A 472 1.27 29.10 -10.65
CA THR A 472 -0.02 28.94 -11.32
C THR A 472 -0.03 29.67 -12.67
N ALA A 473 -0.93 29.25 -13.58
CA ALA A 473 -1.02 29.81 -14.94
C ALA A 473 -1.30 31.33 -14.97
N ASP A 474 -1.83 31.89 -13.89
CA ASP A 474 -2.05 33.33 -13.70
C ASP A 474 -0.84 34.07 -13.10
N GLY A 475 0.24 33.36 -12.74
CA GLY A 475 1.49 33.91 -12.20
C GLY A 475 1.36 34.52 -10.80
N LYS A 476 0.20 34.39 -10.15
CA LYS A 476 -0.12 35.08 -8.88
C LYS A 476 0.01 34.20 -7.65
N SER A 477 -0.03 32.88 -7.80
CA SER A 477 0.10 31.94 -6.69
C SER A 477 1.08 30.82 -7.01
N CYS A 478 1.53 30.14 -5.96
CA CYS A 478 2.40 28.97 -6.04
C CYS A 478 1.66 27.77 -5.46
N ARG A 479 1.69 26.65 -6.17
CA ARG A 479 1.19 25.37 -5.68
C ARG A 479 2.35 24.54 -5.17
N ARG A 480 2.20 23.96 -3.99
CA ARG A 480 3.17 23.02 -3.45
C ARG A 480 2.94 21.65 -4.08
N VAL A 481 4.00 21.04 -4.61
CA VAL A 481 3.89 19.73 -5.27
C VAL A 481 4.83 18.69 -4.70
N VAL A 482 4.37 17.45 -4.70
CA VAL A 482 5.20 16.26 -4.49
C VAL A 482 5.29 15.47 -5.79
N GLU A 483 6.45 14.93 -6.09
CA GLU A 483 6.70 14.26 -7.36
C GLU A 483 6.97 12.77 -7.13
N ILE A 484 6.39 11.91 -7.97
CA ILE A 484 6.67 10.47 -7.96
C ILE A 484 6.91 9.95 -9.39
N ALA A 485 7.58 8.80 -9.49
CA ALA A 485 7.61 8.02 -10.71
C ALA A 485 7.03 6.62 -10.49
N VAL A 486 6.30 6.14 -11.50
CA VAL A 486 5.64 4.83 -11.45
C VAL A 486 5.88 4.10 -12.75
N THR A 487 6.59 2.96 -12.68
CA THR A 487 6.63 1.99 -13.78
C THR A 487 5.39 1.12 -13.76
N VAL A 488 4.75 0.98 -14.91
CA VAL A 488 3.58 0.10 -15.06
C VAL A 488 4.01 -1.35 -14.92
N HIS A 489 3.37 -2.06 -13.99
CA HIS A 489 3.54 -3.50 -13.85
C HIS A 489 2.50 -4.18 -14.73
N GLU A 490 2.94 -5.10 -15.58
CA GLU A 490 2.09 -5.89 -16.47
C GLU A 490 2.24 -7.37 -16.15
N ALA A 491 1.12 -8.08 -16.26
CA ALA A 491 1.04 -9.52 -16.15
C ALA A 491 0.18 -10.05 -17.30
N HIS A 492 0.42 -11.31 -17.67
CA HIS A 492 -0.41 -11.97 -18.68
C HIS A 492 -1.88 -11.98 -18.24
N ASP A 493 -2.76 -11.67 -19.19
CA ASP A 493 -4.21 -11.71 -19.03
C ASP A 493 -4.81 -12.68 -20.04
N TRP A 494 -5.70 -13.54 -19.57
CA TRP A 494 -6.28 -14.58 -20.40
C TRP A 494 -7.21 -14.05 -21.50
N LYS A 495 -7.77 -12.84 -21.34
CA LYS A 495 -8.77 -12.25 -22.24
C LYS A 495 -8.18 -11.17 -23.15
N LYS A 496 -7.28 -10.36 -22.60
CA LYS A 496 -6.68 -9.18 -23.23
C LYS A 496 -5.20 -9.37 -23.59
N GLY A 497 -4.61 -10.52 -23.26
CA GLY A 497 -3.19 -10.81 -23.41
C GLY A 497 -2.33 -10.22 -22.30
N GLN A 498 -2.53 -8.95 -21.94
CA GLN A 498 -1.87 -8.30 -20.81
C GLN A 498 -2.86 -7.51 -19.94
N ARG A 499 -2.60 -7.48 -18.64
CA ARG A 499 -3.27 -6.63 -17.66
C ARG A 499 -2.26 -5.91 -16.80
N THR A 500 -2.65 -4.76 -16.29
CA THR A 500 -1.83 -3.96 -15.38
C THR A 500 -2.05 -4.35 -13.92
N GLY A 501 -1.06 -4.15 -13.06
CA GLY A 501 -1.26 -4.21 -11.60
C GLY A 501 -2.28 -3.17 -11.10
N VAL A 502 -2.89 -3.39 -9.93
CA VAL A 502 -3.94 -2.48 -9.40
C VAL A 502 -3.41 -1.04 -9.26
N GLY A 503 -2.32 -0.85 -8.52
CA GLY A 503 -1.76 0.48 -8.22
C GLY A 503 -1.13 1.15 -9.44
N SER A 504 -0.20 0.46 -10.10
CA SER A 504 0.50 1.04 -11.26
C SER A 504 -0.40 1.20 -12.49
N GLY A 505 -1.38 0.31 -12.69
CA GLY A 505 -2.43 0.46 -13.69
C GLY A 505 -3.39 1.60 -13.38
N PHE A 506 -3.72 1.84 -12.10
CA PHE A 506 -4.46 3.05 -11.70
C PHE A 506 -3.71 4.32 -12.12
N PHE A 507 -2.41 4.42 -11.79
CA PHE A 507 -1.58 5.56 -12.20
C PHE A 507 -1.48 5.71 -13.72
N GLU A 508 -1.37 4.61 -14.46
CA GLU A 508 -1.40 4.66 -15.92
C GLU A 508 -2.72 5.28 -16.44
N ARG A 509 -3.87 4.83 -15.91
CA ARG A 509 -5.18 5.39 -16.28
C ARG A 509 -5.27 6.87 -15.95
N GLN A 510 -4.76 7.31 -14.80
CA GLN A 510 -4.75 8.73 -14.43
C GLN A 510 -3.83 9.55 -15.34
N ALA A 511 -2.62 9.06 -15.66
CA ALA A 511 -1.71 9.72 -16.59
C ALA A 511 -2.35 9.86 -17.99
N ARG A 512 -2.92 8.78 -18.52
CA ARG A 512 -3.59 8.80 -19.84
C ARG A 512 -4.77 9.77 -19.86
N LYS A 513 -5.61 9.77 -18.81
CA LYS A 513 -6.73 10.71 -18.67
C LYS A 513 -6.24 12.15 -18.68
N PHE A 514 -5.21 12.45 -17.91
CA PHE A 514 -4.62 13.77 -17.81
C PHE A 514 -4.00 14.24 -19.14
N ILE A 515 -3.15 13.41 -19.76
CA ILE A 515 -2.49 13.71 -21.04
C ILE A 515 -3.52 13.87 -22.17
N ALA A 516 -4.56 13.03 -22.20
CA ALA A 516 -5.62 13.15 -23.20
C ALA A 516 -6.41 14.46 -23.05
N ALA A 517 -6.73 14.86 -21.81
CA ALA A 517 -7.38 16.13 -21.53
C ALA A 517 -6.52 17.34 -21.96
N GLN A 518 -5.23 17.32 -21.66
CA GLN A 518 -4.30 18.35 -22.14
C GLN A 518 -4.22 18.41 -23.67
N LYS A 519 -4.15 17.25 -24.35
CA LYS A 519 -4.19 17.17 -25.82
C LYS A 519 -5.50 17.68 -26.42
N ALA A 520 -6.60 17.57 -25.69
CA ALA A 520 -7.90 18.14 -26.06
C ALA A 520 -8.00 19.66 -25.81
N GLY A 521 -6.94 20.29 -25.26
CA GLY A 521 -6.90 21.72 -24.97
C GLY A 521 -7.47 22.13 -23.61
N GLU A 522 -7.73 21.17 -22.71
CA GLU A 522 -8.16 21.48 -21.34
C GLU A 522 -6.98 22.05 -20.54
N THR A 523 -7.13 23.29 -20.06
CA THR A 523 -6.04 24.04 -19.41
C THR A 523 -5.76 23.61 -17.97
N ASN A 524 -6.72 22.94 -17.32
CA ASN A 524 -6.57 22.47 -15.95
C ASN A 524 -7.40 21.20 -15.72
N PRO A 525 -6.96 20.04 -16.26
CA PRO A 525 -7.67 18.78 -16.06
C PRO A 525 -7.86 18.46 -14.57
N VAL A 526 -9.04 17.96 -14.21
CA VAL A 526 -9.35 17.54 -12.84
C VAL A 526 -9.19 16.03 -12.73
N VAL A 527 -8.06 15.61 -12.18
CA VAL A 527 -7.71 14.21 -11.91
C VAL A 527 -7.24 14.12 -10.47
N HIS A 528 -7.75 13.13 -9.71
CA HIS A 528 -7.45 12.97 -8.30
C HIS A 528 -6.68 11.67 -8.03
N ILE A 529 -5.80 11.74 -7.04
CA ILE A 529 -5.03 10.63 -6.48
C ILE A 529 -5.42 10.51 -5.01
N PRO A 530 -6.16 9.46 -4.60
CA PRO A 530 -6.50 9.22 -3.20
C PRO A 530 -5.26 8.74 -2.44
N MET A 531 -4.58 9.68 -1.80
CA MET A 531 -3.29 9.45 -1.16
C MET A 531 -3.30 9.85 0.31
N PHE A 532 -2.28 9.39 1.02
CA PHE A 532 -2.00 9.80 2.39
C PHE A 532 -0.49 9.86 2.56
N LYS A 533 -0.04 10.60 3.57
CA LYS A 533 1.39 10.66 3.91
C LYS A 533 1.87 9.26 4.31
N GLY A 534 2.91 8.76 3.63
CA GLY A 534 3.47 7.45 3.95
C GLY A 534 4.08 7.46 5.35
N LEU A 535 4.11 6.28 6.00
CA LEU A 535 4.88 6.11 7.22
C LEU A 535 6.34 6.45 6.90
N MET A 536 6.86 7.56 7.43
CA MET A 536 8.23 8.03 7.19
C MET A 536 9.24 7.14 7.92
N GLN A 537 9.19 5.83 7.69
CA GLN A 537 10.12 4.85 8.24
C GLN A 537 11.39 4.74 7.42
N ASN A 538 11.43 5.30 6.20
CA ASN A 538 12.61 5.28 5.37
C ASN A 538 13.79 5.94 6.10
N PRO A 539 14.87 5.20 6.40
CA PRO A 539 16.06 5.75 7.03
C PRO A 539 16.68 6.91 6.24
N LEU A 540 16.48 6.93 4.90
CA LEU A 540 16.83 8.05 4.01
C LEU A 540 16.21 9.39 4.47
N ALA A 541 14.96 9.36 4.94
CA ALA A 541 14.25 10.56 5.38
C ALA A 541 14.60 11.00 6.81
N LYS A 542 15.05 10.07 7.68
CA LYS A 542 15.31 10.33 9.11
C LYS A 542 16.73 10.79 9.41
N LYS A 543 17.72 10.17 8.78
CA LYS A 543 19.13 10.31 9.17
C LYS A 543 19.94 11.11 8.16
N PHE A 544 19.39 12.05 7.40
CA PHE A 544 20.16 12.76 6.35
C PHE A 544 21.31 13.61 6.94
N VAL A 545 22.56 13.22 6.69
CA VAL A 545 23.76 14.02 7.01
C VAL A 545 24.26 14.66 5.71
N SER A 546 24.44 15.98 5.73
CA SER A 546 24.45 16.80 4.52
C SER A 546 25.74 16.72 3.70
N ASP A 547 26.91 16.48 4.31
CA ASP A 547 28.18 16.91 3.70
C ASP A 547 29.16 15.77 3.30
N GLY A 548 28.90 14.53 3.73
CA GLY A 548 29.76 13.37 3.46
C GLY A 548 29.60 12.76 2.06
N PRO A 549 30.59 11.97 1.57
CA PRO A 549 30.50 11.25 0.29
C PRO A 549 29.27 10.35 0.19
N MET A 550 28.60 10.33 -0.96
CA MET A 550 27.40 9.51 -1.17
C MET A 550 27.40 8.79 -2.52
N LEU A 551 27.09 7.50 -2.49
CA LEU A 551 26.85 6.68 -3.67
C LEU A 551 25.39 6.22 -3.71
N LEU A 552 24.70 6.50 -4.82
CA LEU A 552 23.29 6.22 -5.05
C LEU A 552 23.16 5.20 -6.19
N ILE A 553 22.68 4.00 -5.90
CA ILE A 553 22.61 2.89 -6.86
C ILE A 553 21.14 2.58 -7.12
N GLY A 554 20.65 2.92 -8.31
CA GLY A 554 19.24 2.80 -8.67
C GLY A 554 19.05 2.08 -10.00
N ALA A 555 18.13 1.12 -10.07
CA ALA A 555 17.77 0.47 -11.34
C ALA A 555 16.33 0.79 -11.75
N GLY A 556 16.14 1.17 -13.02
CA GLY A 556 14.85 1.62 -13.56
C GLY A 556 14.26 2.77 -12.74
N VAL A 557 13.00 2.62 -12.31
CA VAL A 557 12.32 3.61 -11.44
C VAL A 557 12.95 3.73 -10.04
N GLY A 558 13.84 2.80 -9.64
CA GLY A 558 14.63 2.91 -8.41
C GLY A 558 15.52 4.15 -8.33
N ILE A 559 15.77 4.82 -9.46
CA ILE A 559 16.49 6.10 -9.47
C ILE A 559 15.66 7.28 -8.95
N ALA A 560 14.32 7.15 -8.93
CA ALA A 560 13.41 8.24 -8.63
C ALA A 560 13.65 8.91 -7.26
N PRO A 561 13.78 8.19 -6.13
CA PRO A 561 14.02 8.84 -4.84
C PRO A 561 15.32 9.64 -4.79
N PHE A 562 16.33 9.23 -5.57
CA PHE A 562 17.64 9.89 -5.59
C PHE A 562 17.62 11.26 -6.25
N ARG A 563 16.65 11.53 -7.13
CA ARG A 563 16.53 12.83 -7.82
C ARG A 563 16.40 13.98 -6.82
N GLY A 564 15.50 13.88 -5.84
CA GLY A 564 15.35 14.89 -4.78
C GLY A 564 16.61 15.05 -3.93
N PHE A 565 17.31 13.96 -3.61
CA PHE A 565 18.56 13.98 -2.84
C PHE A 565 19.68 14.71 -3.57
N VAL A 566 19.88 14.40 -4.85
CA VAL A 566 20.92 15.02 -5.67
C VAL A 566 20.61 16.50 -5.86
N GLN A 567 19.37 16.86 -6.20
CA GLN A 567 18.97 18.27 -6.37
C GLN A 567 19.22 19.09 -5.11
N ARG A 568 18.89 18.55 -3.93
CA ARG A 568 19.17 19.22 -2.65
C ARG A 568 20.67 19.37 -2.39
N ARG A 569 21.48 18.36 -2.71
CA ARG A 569 22.92 18.39 -2.48
C ARG A 569 23.68 19.29 -3.43
N LEU A 570 23.30 19.34 -4.70
CA LEU A 570 23.97 20.18 -5.70
C LEU A 570 23.77 21.68 -5.42
N LYS A 571 22.77 22.07 -4.63
CA LYS A 571 22.61 23.45 -4.13
C LYS A 571 23.68 23.85 -3.12
N THR A 572 24.30 22.89 -2.43
CA THR A 572 25.37 23.14 -1.47
C THR A 572 26.72 23.03 -2.17
N ALA A 573 27.43 24.15 -2.32
CA ALA A 573 28.70 24.22 -3.06
C ALA A 573 29.77 23.19 -2.61
N ASN A 574 29.79 22.81 -1.33
CA ASN A 574 30.74 21.84 -0.76
C ASN A 574 30.43 20.36 -1.10
N CYS A 575 29.27 20.08 -1.71
CA CYS A 575 28.76 18.72 -1.93
C CYS A 575 28.75 18.28 -3.39
N ALA A 576 28.97 19.19 -4.35
CA ALA A 576 28.84 18.90 -5.79
C ALA A 576 29.74 17.74 -6.25
N ASN A 577 30.97 17.65 -5.74
CA ASN A 577 31.95 16.63 -6.12
C ASN A 577 31.98 15.42 -5.17
N LYS A 578 30.89 15.19 -4.42
CA LYS A 578 30.80 14.15 -3.38
C LYS A 578 29.55 13.27 -3.52
N VAL A 579 28.93 13.28 -4.69
CA VAL A 579 27.71 12.52 -4.97
C VAL A 579 27.91 11.78 -6.29
N TRP A 580 27.70 10.48 -6.24
CA TRP A 580 27.77 9.59 -7.40
C TRP A 580 26.46 8.82 -7.52
N VAL A 581 25.97 8.68 -8.75
CA VAL A 581 24.74 7.99 -9.08
C VAL A 581 25.03 6.92 -10.12
N LEU A 582 24.69 5.67 -9.83
CA LEU A 582 24.72 4.56 -10.79
C LEU A 582 23.28 4.23 -11.19
N GLN A 583 22.91 4.50 -12.43
CA GLN A 583 21.58 4.25 -12.98
C GLN A 583 21.60 3.02 -13.90
N GLY A 584 20.95 1.94 -13.48
CA GLY A 584 20.78 0.73 -14.29
C GLY A 584 19.54 0.79 -15.17
N ILE A 585 19.70 0.64 -16.48
CA ILE A 585 18.61 0.60 -17.47
C ILE A 585 18.86 -0.47 -18.54
N ARG A 586 17.89 -0.68 -19.44
CA ARG A 586 18.07 -1.60 -20.59
C ARG A 586 18.77 -0.94 -21.76
N ASP A 587 18.21 0.17 -22.22
CA ASP A 587 18.65 0.94 -23.39
C ASP A 587 18.44 2.44 -23.10
N SER A 588 19.52 3.21 -23.11
CA SER A 588 19.51 4.66 -22.89
C SER A 588 18.62 5.44 -23.84
N LEU A 589 18.39 4.93 -25.06
CA LEU A 589 17.55 5.64 -26.02
C LEU A 589 16.09 5.68 -25.61
N VAL A 590 15.59 4.69 -24.86
CA VAL A 590 14.16 4.52 -24.56
C VAL A 590 13.83 4.41 -23.07
N ASP A 591 14.74 3.89 -22.24
CA ASP A 591 14.50 3.57 -20.82
C ASP A 591 15.21 4.56 -19.85
N GLU A 592 16.05 5.48 -20.34
CA GLU A 592 16.71 6.46 -19.47
C GLU A 592 15.70 7.51 -18.98
N ILE A 593 15.29 7.37 -17.72
CA ILE A 593 14.40 8.34 -17.08
C ILE A 593 15.18 9.48 -16.43
N TYR A 594 14.58 10.68 -16.45
CA TYR A 594 15.13 11.93 -15.89
C TYR A 594 16.46 12.40 -16.51
N SER A 595 16.75 12.00 -17.75
CA SER A 595 17.89 12.55 -18.49
C SER A 595 17.75 14.08 -18.64
N GLY A 596 18.77 14.85 -18.27
CA GLY A 596 18.76 16.31 -18.31
C GLY A 596 18.14 17.01 -17.09
N GLU A 597 17.70 16.26 -16.07
CA GLU A 597 17.02 16.80 -14.88
C GLU A 597 17.87 16.76 -13.60
N TRP A 598 19.16 16.37 -13.70
CA TRP A 598 20.05 16.21 -12.55
C TRP A 598 20.89 17.44 -12.22
N GLY A 599 20.97 18.42 -13.12
CA GLY A 599 21.73 19.67 -12.93
C GLY A 599 22.88 19.85 -13.93
N VAL A 600 23.67 20.91 -13.76
CA VAL A 600 24.68 21.36 -14.75
C VAL A 600 25.85 20.38 -14.92
N HIS A 601 26.11 19.53 -13.91
CA HIS A 601 27.19 18.54 -13.88
C HIS A 601 26.66 17.10 -13.94
N GLU A 602 25.54 16.86 -14.64
CA GLU A 602 24.92 15.52 -14.72
C GLU A 602 25.90 14.43 -15.15
N ASP A 603 26.74 14.70 -16.15
CA ASP A 603 27.72 13.73 -16.68
C ASP A 603 28.83 13.37 -15.67
N GLU A 604 29.08 14.23 -14.68
CA GLU A 604 30.07 13.99 -13.62
C GLU A 604 29.45 13.24 -12.43
N VAL A 605 28.16 13.44 -12.19
CA VAL A 605 27.42 12.87 -11.05
C VAL A 605 26.79 11.52 -11.39
N LYS A 606 26.27 11.35 -12.61
CA LYS A 606 25.44 10.22 -13.00
C LYS A 606 26.10 9.36 -14.06
N ARG A 607 26.26 8.08 -13.74
CA ARG A 607 26.71 7.03 -14.65
C ARG A 607 25.54 6.13 -15.02
N VAL A 608 25.25 6.03 -16.32
CA VAL A 608 24.24 5.12 -16.86
C VAL A 608 24.89 3.77 -17.21
N VAL A 609 24.26 2.69 -16.77
CA VAL A 609 24.69 1.30 -16.99
C VAL A 609 23.62 0.57 -17.80
N GLU A 610 23.99 0.12 -18.99
CA GLU A 610 23.06 -0.47 -19.96
C GLU A 610 23.20 -2.00 -20.01
N SER A 611 22.10 -2.70 -19.68
CA SER A 611 22.07 -4.16 -19.64
C SER A 611 21.86 -4.82 -21.02
N ARG A 612 21.32 -4.10 -22.01
CA ARG A 612 21.03 -4.65 -23.34
C ARG A 612 21.80 -3.98 -24.48
N ARG A 613 22.68 -3.02 -24.15
CA ARG A 613 23.51 -2.30 -25.11
C ARG A 613 24.93 -2.16 -24.60
N GLY A 614 25.83 -1.77 -25.51
CA GLY A 614 27.23 -1.56 -25.19
C GLY A 614 27.87 -2.83 -24.65
N THR A 615 28.36 -2.76 -23.42
CA THR A 615 29.02 -3.88 -22.73
C THR A 615 28.05 -4.88 -22.11
N GLY A 616 26.74 -4.61 -22.08
CA GLY A 616 25.72 -5.52 -21.55
C GLY A 616 25.92 -5.82 -20.07
N ARG A 617 26.07 -4.77 -19.25
CA ARG A 617 26.35 -4.89 -17.80
C ARG A 617 25.14 -4.44 -16.98
N TYR A 618 25.04 -4.94 -15.76
CA TYR A 618 24.12 -4.41 -14.76
C TYR A 618 24.91 -3.57 -13.74
N VAL A 619 24.18 -2.96 -12.81
CA VAL A 619 24.73 -2.06 -11.81
C VAL A 619 25.72 -2.75 -10.88
N GLN A 620 25.52 -4.03 -10.56
CA GLN A 620 26.44 -4.78 -9.70
C GLN A 620 27.84 -4.97 -10.33
N GLU A 621 27.93 -5.17 -11.65
CA GLU A 621 29.22 -5.24 -12.33
C GLU A 621 29.91 -3.87 -12.38
N GLU A 622 29.14 -2.78 -12.48
CA GLU A 622 29.70 -1.42 -12.41
C GLU A 622 30.18 -1.08 -10.98
N VAL A 623 29.47 -1.54 -9.94
CA VAL A 623 29.90 -1.43 -8.54
C VAL A 623 31.25 -2.12 -8.34
N ALA A 624 31.41 -3.34 -8.84
CA ALA A 624 32.67 -4.06 -8.77
C ALA A 624 33.78 -3.37 -9.59
N ALA A 625 33.45 -2.82 -10.78
CA ALA A 625 34.40 -2.09 -11.61
C ALA A 625 34.88 -0.79 -10.95
N GLN A 626 34.05 -0.16 -10.13
CA GLN A 626 34.36 1.07 -9.38
C GLN A 626 34.71 0.81 -7.91
N ALA A 627 35.32 -0.35 -7.62
CA ALA A 627 35.63 -0.79 -6.25
C ALA A 627 36.35 0.27 -5.39
N GLU A 628 37.33 0.98 -5.97
CA GLU A 628 38.07 2.04 -5.27
C GLU A 628 37.16 3.20 -4.82
N LEU A 629 36.23 3.63 -5.69
CA LEU A 629 35.28 4.70 -5.39
C LEU A 629 34.28 4.23 -4.32
N VAL A 630 33.73 3.03 -4.50
CA VAL A 630 32.77 2.44 -3.56
C VAL A 630 33.41 2.33 -2.16
N TRP A 631 34.65 1.85 -2.09
CA TRP A 631 35.41 1.78 -0.84
C TRP A 631 35.71 3.15 -0.25
N TYR A 632 36.17 4.11 -1.07
CA TYR A 632 36.39 5.50 -0.63
C TYR A 632 35.13 6.10 0.01
N VAL A 633 33.96 5.90 -0.61
CA VAL A 633 32.69 6.39 -0.08
C VAL A 633 32.38 5.71 1.24
N ILE A 634 32.26 4.38 1.30
CA ILE A 634 31.75 3.71 2.52
C ILE A 634 32.75 3.71 3.69
N ASN A 635 34.04 3.78 3.41
CA ASN A 635 35.10 3.84 4.42
C ASN A 635 35.26 5.25 5.01
N SER A 636 34.68 6.28 4.38
CA SER A 636 34.64 7.63 4.94
C SER A 636 33.75 7.68 6.19
N VAL A 637 34.10 8.52 7.17
CA VAL A 637 33.37 8.67 8.43
C VAL A 637 31.90 9.02 8.20
N ASP A 638 31.63 9.94 7.27
CA ASP A 638 30.28 10.39 6.90
C ASP A 638 29.80 9.79 5.57
N GLY A 639 30.45 8.72 5.14
CA GLY A 639 30.20 8.00 3.89
C GLY A 639 28.87 7.27 3.87
N ARG A 640 28.17 7.31 2.73
CA ARG A 640 26.85 6.67 2.59
C ARG A 640 26.63 5.99 1.25
N VAL A 641 26.02 4.81 1.29
CA VAL A 641 25.62 4.03 0.12
C VAL A 641 24.13 3.74 0.21
N PHE A 642 23.40 4.08 -0.84
CA PHE A 642 21.97 3.83 -0.95
C PHE A 642 21.66 2.99 -2.17
N VAL A 643 20.84 1.97 -2.00
CA VAL A 643 20.43 1.05 -3.07
C VAL A 643 18.92 1.05 -3.19
N CYS A 644 18.40 1.22 -4.41
CA CYS A 644 16.96 1.32 -4.64
C CYS A 644 16.54 0.64 -5.95
N GLY A 645 15.50 -0.20 -5.89
CA GLY A 645 14.98 -0.93 -7.05
C GLY A 645 14.50 -2.34 -6.70
N SER A 646 14.54 -3.27 -7.66
CA SER A 646 14.02 -4.63 -7.42
C SER A 646 14.89 -5.42 -6.43
N SER A 647 14.27 -6.06 -5.44
CA SER A 647 14.99 -6.91 -4.48
C SER A 647 15.63 -8.11 -5.18
N ARG A 648 14.83 -8.81 -6.00
CA ARG A 648 15.26 -10.04 -6.67
C ARG A 648 16.19 -9.71 -7.83
N GLY A 649 17.36 -10.34 -7.86
CA GLY A 649 18.37 -10.12 -8.90
C GLY A 649 19.19 -8.85 -8.70
N MET A 650 18.57 -7.66 -8.67
CA MET A 650 19.34 -6.40 -8.54
C MET A 650 19.85 -6.19 -7.11
N GLY A 651 18.96 -6.18 -6.10
CA GLY A 651 19.35 -5.97 -4.70
C GLY A 651 20.36 -7.02 -4.22
N GLU A 652 20.05 -8.30 -4.44
CA GLU A 652 20.93 -9.44 -4.12
C GLU A 652 22.29 -9.33 -4.83
N GLY A 653 22.30 -8.95 -6.11
CA GLY A 653 23.52 -8.81 -6.90
C GLY A 653 24.40 -7.65 -6.42
N VAL A 654 23.79 -6.50 -6.09
CA VAL A 654 24.52 -5.34 -5.58
C VAL A 654 25.10 -5.62 -4.19
N GLU A 655 24.34 -6.27 -3.30
CA GLU A 655 24.84 -6.66 -1.97
C GLU A 655 26.08 -7.57 -2.08
N GLN A 656 26.03 -8.56 -2.96
CA GLN A 656 27.17 -9.45 -3.22
C GLN A 656 28.38 -8.68 -3.77
N ALA A 657 28.17 -7.77 -4.73
CA ALA A 657 29.25 -6.94 -5.27
C ALA A 657 29.87 -6.01 -4.20
N LEU A 658 29.06 -5.45 -3.30
CA LEU A 658 29.54 -4.63 -2.18
C LEU A 658 30.39 -5.44 -1.20
N ILE A 659 30.02 -6.70 -0.92
CA ILE A 659 30.83 -7.63 -0.12
C ILE A 659 32.19 -7.87 -0.78
N GLU A 660 32.20 -8.13 -2.09
CA GLU A 660 33.45 -8.35 -2.86
C GLU A 660 34.36 -7.11 -2.88
N VAL A 661 33.79 -5.91 -2.96
CA VAL A 661 34.54 -4.65 -2.82
C VAL A 661 35.18 -4.57 -1.44
N ALA A 662 34.45 -4.86 -0.37
CA ALA A 662 34.99 -4.81 0.99
C ALA A 662 36.10 -5.85 1.21
N MET A 663 35.97 -7.04 0.62
CA MET A 663 37.03 -8.05 0.66
C MET A 663 38.28 -7.61 -0.07
N SER A 664 38.15 -7.09 -1.30
CA SER A 664 39.28 -6.72 -2.15
C SER A 664 39.99 -5.44 -1.71
N GLN A 665 39.25 -4.40 -1.34
CA GLN A 665 39.80 -3.08 -0.98
C GLN A 665 40.10 -2.95 0.51
N GLY A 666 39.33 -3.64 1.36
CA GLY A 666 39.53 -3.67 2.81
C GLY A 666 40.43 -4.79 3.30
N ASN A 667 40.84 -5.71 2.41
CA ASN A 667 41.57 -6.94 2.75
C ASN A 667 40.87 -7.74 3.86
N LEU A 668 39.53 -7.80 3.78
CA LEU A 668 38.67 -8.50 4.74
C LEU A 668 38.36 -9.91 4.24
N SER A 669 38.20 -10.86 5.17
CA SER A 669 37.58 -12.15 4.86
C SER A 669 36.08 -11.98 4.54
N LEU A 670 35.45 -13.02 3.98
CA LEU A 670 34.03 -13.00 3.64
C LEU A 670 33.13 -12.69 4.85
N GLU A 671 33.42 -13.30 6.00
CA GLU A 671 32.62 -13.10 7.21
C GLU A 671 32.84 -11.71 7.83
N GLU A 672 34.07 -11.19 7.77
CA GLU A 672 34.36 -9.80 8.17
C GLU A 672 33.69 -8.79 7.25
N ALA A 673 33.66 -9.03 5.94
CA ALA A 673 32.99 -8.16 4.97
C ALA A 673 31.47 -8.13 5.17
N LYS A 674 30.83 -9.28 5.42
CA LYS A 674 29.40 -9.34 5.80
C LYS A 674 29.14 -8.57 7.09
N THR A 675 29.98 -8.78 8.10
CA THR A 675 29.88 -8.09 9.40
C THR A 675 30.06 -6.58 9.22
N PHE A 676 31.01 -6.15 8.38
CA PHE A 676 31.22 -4.75 8.05
C PHE A 676 29.95 -4.10 7.48
N TRP A 677 29.32 -4.72 6.48
CA TRP A 677 28.09 -4.17 5.88
C TRP A 677 26.89 -4.22 6.83
N LYS A 678 26.80 -5.24 7.69
CA LYS A 678 25.79 -5.28 8.78
C LYS A 678 25.95 -4.07 9.71
N LEU A 679 27.16 -3.78 10.18
CA LEU A 679 27.43 -2.62 11.04
C LEU A 679 27.16 -1.29 10.31
N LYS A 680 27.48 -1.20 9.02
CA LYS A 680 27.15 -0.02 8.19
C LYS A 680 25.64 0.17 8.05
N ASN A 681 24.86 -0.91 7.97
CA ASN A 681 23.40 -0.86 7.95
C ASN A 681 22.85 -0.32 9.27
N GLU A 682 23.29 -0.89 10.40
CA GLU A 682 22.89 -0.46 11.75
C GLU A 682 23.22 1.02 12.02
N ALA A 683 24.40 1.46 11.56
CA ALA A 683 24.81 2.87 11.63
C ALA A 683 23.98 3.80 10.72
N GLY A 684 23.24 3.25 9.74
CA GLY A 684 22.50 4.02 8.73
C GLY A 684 23.39 4.62 7.64
N GLN A 685 24.58 4.05 7.43
CA GLN A 685 25.51 4.41 6.34
C GLN A 685 25.23 3.59 5.07
N TYR A 686 24.69 2.38 5.22
CA TYR A 686 24.21 1.56 4.11
C TYR A 686 22.69 1.36 4.25
N ILE A 687 21.92 1.77 3.24
CA ILE A 687 20.47 1.63 3.25
C ILE A 687 20.03 1.07 1.89
N ALA A 688 19.38 -0.10 1.92
CA ALA A 688 18.78 -0.72 0.75
C ALA A 688 17.25 -0.67 0.87
N GLU A 689 16.63 0.10 -0.02
CA GLU A 689 15.17 0.17 -0.19
C GLU A 689 14.81 -0.59 -1.46
N THR A 690 14.65 -1.90 -1.33
CA THR A 690 14.32 -2.77 -2.46
C THR A 690 12.91 -3.35 -2.33
N TRP A 691 12.25 -3.57 -3.47
CA TRP A 691 10.86 -4.04 -3.56
C TRP A 691 10.63 -5.18 -4.56
#